data_AF-A0A329S548-F1
#
_entry.id   AF-A0A329S548-F1
#
_cell.length_a   1.000
_cell.length_b   1.000
_cell.length_c   1.000
_cell.angle_alpha   90.00
_cell.angle_beta   90.00
_cell.angle_gamma   90.00
#
_symmetry.space_group_name_H-M   'P 1'
#
loop_
_entity.id
_entity.type
_entity.pdbx_description
1 polymer ?
#
loop_
_entity_poly.entity_id
_entity_poly.type
_entity_poly.pdbx_seq_one_letter_code
_entity_poly.pdbx_strand_id
1 'polypeptide(L)'
;MELANKLNYPSSGYKVKAITGFKIYIYYRNHALGDSEAVIPKIIRDNKHVITFPKTNNKCVFHCIAWHLHKDSKRDPRKIQAQVKDVFKRYRSFKGIAYTLNLFRGFKPLDLLQFDELEDCFQFAINVYKMDVASGEVEWIRRSDKEHESINILSHENHALYIKSIDMLQSKYQCAKCEMIFVSSVKLRDHAKNQCERINIETFPTEPTIYKPPQNTIRSLLTKYSIKNTDNYIDHFIVYEFEAILKPTATQHGENTVFTNEHIPVSVSIADSMTEEVRCFVNADPKALHTDMFKYIADVVVEIQKYNVQKYETLLRKIINAYGLTGKYSSFFNFHSSLGFSKKRSDYDKLKQQLDQVPVFGFNSGPYDINLIKSDLFAVIGTDNIKSAIKNPSYMCIATSDMKMLDISNYVPAGTSYDKYLTTYLGGCKCDGKVRCICGLGKGLFPYEYITSFNVLIETQIPPKAAFDSKLRGTSISNDEYERVKWVWEYYDMKTIKDLLVWYNNLDVVPFIKAIKSQRELFKRFDLDMFVDGVSLPGLSEKVMYQACFDNLKYPSRTPAKAFQFPAKRMSGYKKQDAESKREFGMTLDHLDMLLQKQKSGMDMSKHKEVKYESDQKAIESKIEHFTFHGLEELNDACEITMKKRRLKNKNPIHLSIAIYQLAKLRMLQFYYDCIDFYFDRSDFEYQEMDTDSAYTAFSCDNPFQDCIKSELRDHFKQHKYDWFPRDYNKEVAKFDRRTPGLFKDEWSGDAMVSWSSKNYICYLPDESYKVKVSAKGVQQGRGRNEDVLNPNGFETVVRDRITLQGTNKGFRL
;
A
#
# COMPACT_ATOMS: atom_id res chain seq x y z
N MET A 1 -16.02 0.19 -13.40
CA MET A 1 -17.19 1.01 -13.04
C MET A 1 -18.38 0.44 -13.79
N GLU A 2 -19.44 0.06 -13.09
CA GLU A 2 -20.70 -0.31 -13.76
C GLU A 2 -21.39 0.98 -14.23
N LEU A 3 -21.60 1.10 -15.54
CA LEU A 3 -22.52 2.07 -16.10
C LEU A 3 -23.93 1.50 -15.91
N ALA A 4 -24.63 1.96 -14.86
CA ALA A 4 -25.96 1.46 -14.53
C ALA A 4 -27.00 2.57 -14.71
N ASN A 5 -28.00 2.34 -15.57
CA ASN A 5 -29.15 3.25 -15.73
C ASN A 5 -30.09 3.21 -14.52
N LYS A 6 -30.00 2.15 -13.71
CA LYS A 6 -30.62 1.98 -12.41
C LYS A 6 -29.61 1.29 -11.48
N LEU A 7 -29.37 1.88 -10.32
CA LEU A 7 -28.58 1.23 -9.26
C LEU A 7 -29.51 0.34 -8.45
N ASN A 8 -29.24 -0.96 -8.41
CA ASN A 8 -29.85 -1.81 -7.38
C ASN A 8 -29.32 -1.35 -6.02
N TYR A 9 -30.23 -1.19 -5.05
CA TYR A 9 -29.89 -0.78 -3.69
C TYR A 9 -28.85 -1.77 -3.12
N PRO A 10 -27.59 -1.36 -2.84
CA PRO A 10 -26.62 -2.24 -2.21
C PRO A 10 -27.03 -2.43 -0.75
N SER A 11 -26.78 -3.63 -0.19
CA SER A 11 -26.94 -3.90 1.23
C SER A 11 -26.23 -2.86 2.12
N SER A 12 -26.68 -2.75 3.38
CA SER A 12 -26.54 -1.68 4.41
C SER A 12 -25.18 -0.99 4.68
N GLY A 13 -24.12 -1.25 3.90
CA GLY A 13 -22.78 -0.68 4.12
C GLY A 13 -22.35 0.46 3.18
N TYR A 14 -23.09 0.75 2.11
CA TYR A 14 -22.67 1.74 1.10
C TYR A 14 -23.50 3.02 1.21
N LYS A 15 -22.82 4.17 1.42
CA LYS A 15 -23.43 5.51 1.37
C LYS A 15 -22.96 6.20 0.11
N VAL A 16 -23.89 6.69 -0.73
CA VAL A 16 -23.54 7.51 -1.91
C VAL A 16 -22.93 8.83 -1.39
N LYS A 17 -21.61 8.95 -1.45
CA LYS A 17 -20.85 10.09 -0.91
C LYS A 17 -21.00 11.35 -1.77
N ALA A 18 -20.91 11.19 -3.09
CA ALA A 18 -21.08 12.27 -4.05
C ALA A 18 -21.49 11.70 -5.42
N ILE A 19 -22.32 12.44 -6.15
CA ILE A 19 -22.47 12.26 -7.59
C ILE A 19 -21.33 13.06 -8.22
N THR A 20 -20.23 12.39 -8.54
CA THR A 20 -19.01 13.03 -9.09
C THR A 20 -19.19 13.51 -10.53
N GLY A 21 -20.30 13.17 -11.18
CA GLY A 21 -20.68 13.68 -12.48
C GLY A 21 -22.13 13.36 -12.80
N PHE A 22 -22.84 14.35 -13.32
CA PHE A 22 -24.15 14.18 -13.95
C PHE A 22 -24.09 14.81 -15.35
N LYS A 23 -24.84 14.26 -16.30
CA LYS A 23 -24.81 14.73 -17.70
C LYS A 23 -26.17 15.32 -18.04
N ILE A 24 -26.23 16.65 -18.12
CA ILE A 24 -27.39 17.37 -18.64
C ILE A 24 -27.26 17.44 -20.16
N TYR A 25 -28.32 17.04 -20.86
CA TYR A 25 -28.40 17.17 -22.31
C TYR A 25 -29.21 18.43 -22.65
N ILE A 26 -28.52 19.43 -23.22
CA ILE A 26 -29.13 20.67 -23.68
C ILE A 26 -29.17 20.61 -25.21
N TYR A 27 -30.37 20.64 -25.79
CA TYR A 27 -30.56 20.65 -27.24
C TYR A 27 -30.75 22.09 -27.71
N TYR A 28 -29.94 22.53 -28.68
CA TYR A 28 -30.11 23.84 -29.31
C TYR A 28 -31.39 23.87 -30.15
N ARG A 29 -32.23 24.90 -29.96
CA ARG A 29 -33.40 25.15 -30.82
C ARG A 29 -32.94 25.61 -32.21
N ASN A 30 -33.63 25.16 -33.26
CA ASN A 30 -33.45 25.54 -34.69
C ASN A 30 -32.29 24.87 -35.45
N HIS A 31 -31.87 23.66 -35.08
CA HIS A 31 -30.82 22.92 -35.81
C HIS A 31 -31.44 22.00 -36.88
N ALA A 32 -31.69 22.54 -38.07
CA ALA A 32 -32.33 21.79 -39.15
C ALA A 32 -31.32 21.10 -40.09
N LEU A 33 -31.54 19.81 -40.37
CA LEU A 33 -30.73 19.00 -41.26
C LEU A 33 -31.38 18.84 -42.63
N GLY A 34 -30.71 19.34 -43.66
CA GLY A 34 -31.19 19.37 -45.03
C GLY A 34 -30.47 20.34 -45.95
N ASP A 35 -29.28 20.85 -45.63
CA ASP A 35 -28.57 21.69 -46.59
C ASP A 35 -27.85 20.81 -47.63
N SER A 36 -28.03 21.09 -48.92
CA SER A 36 -27.38 20.33 -50.00
C SER A 36 -26.10 20.98 -50.52
N GLU A 37 -25.83 22.23 -50.10
CA GLU A 37 -24.70 23.05 -50.53
C GLU A 37 -23.53 23.01 -49.53
N ALA A 38 -23.67 22.31 -48.40
CA ALA A 38 -22.64 22.17 -47.38
C ALA A 38 -21.32 21.61 -47.93
N VAL A 39 -20.21 22.28 -47.65
CA VAL A 39 -18.88 21.88 -48.13
C VAL A 39 -18.22 20.97 -47.11
N ILE A 40 -18.25 19.66 -47.35
CA ILE A 40 -17.72 18.68 -46.39
C ILE A 40 -16.18 18.76 -46.31
N PRO A 41 -15.59 19.08 -45.14
CA PRO A 41 -14.15 19.20 -44.98
C PRO A 41 -13.40 17.89 -45.21
N LYS A 42 -12.12 17.98 -45.57
CA LYS A 42 -11.27 16.83 -45.87
C LYS A 42 -11.24 15.78 -44.73
N ILE A 43 -11.19 16.23 -43.47
CA ILE A 43 -11.17 15.35 -42.28
C ILE A 43 -12.42 14.46 -42.17
N ILE A 44 -13.58 14.96 -42.61
CA ILE A 44 -14.85 14.19 -42.60
C ILE A 44 -14.97 13.39 -43.89
N ARG A 45 -14.69 14.01 -45.04
CA ARG A 45 -14.84 13.40 -46.37
C ARG A 45 -13.96 12.17 -46.56
N ASP A 46 -12.72 12.23 -46.06
CA ASP A 46 -11.74 11.15 -46.22
C ASP A 46 -11.88 10.09 -45.08
N ASN A 47 -12.82 10.28 -44.13
CA ASN A 47 -13.04 9.35 -43.03
C ASN A 47 -13.88 8.13 -43.47
N LYS A 48 -13.26 6.95 -43.50
CA LYS A 48 -13.89 5.68 -43.91
C LYS A 48 -15.10 5.25 -43.06
N HIS A 49 -15.26 5.81 -41.86
CA HIS A 49 -16.36 5.54 -40.92
C HIS A 49 -17.54 6.49 -41.08
N VAL A 50 -17.43 7.49 -41.95
CA VAL A 50 -18.53 8.38 -42.35
C VAL A 50 -18.91 8.09 -43.81
N ILE A 51 -20.19 8.11 -44.12
CA ILE A 51 -20.70 8.05 -45.50
C ILE A 51 -21.27 9.41 -45.85
N THR A 52 -20.75 9.97 -46.94
CA THR A 52 -21.25 11.18 -47.59
C THR A 52 -22.19 10.81 -48.73
N PHE A 53 -23.27 11.56 -48.89
CA PHE A 53 -24.24 11.38 -49.97
C PHE A 53 -24.20 12.59 -50.91
N PRO A 54 -23.89 12.41 -52.21
CA PRO A 54 -23.90 13.53 -53.14
C PRO A 54 -25.34 13.93 -53.51
N LYS A 55 -25.61 15.25 -53.61
CA LYS A 55 -26.86 15.82 -54.15
C LYS A 55 -28.14 15.38 -53.44
N THR A 56 -28.21 15.57 -52.13
CA THR A 56 -29.35 15.11 -51.32
C THR A 56 -30.65 15.92 -51.49
N ASN A 57 -30.59 17.14 -52.02
CA ASN A 57 -31.74 18.04 -52.24
C ASN A 57 -32.65 18.15 -51.00
N ASN A 58 -32.06 18.46 -49.84
CA ASN A 58 -32.71 18.62 -48.54
C ASN A 58 -33.22 17.35 -47.88
N LYS A 59 -32.74 16.19 -48.32
CA LYS A 59 -33.18 14.87 -47.85
C LYS A 59 -32.04 14.06 -47.25
N CYS A 60 -30.97 14.70 -46.80
CA CYS A 60 -29.77 14.03 -46.26
C CYS A 60 -30.11 13.09 -45.08
N VAL A 61 -31.07 13.45 -44.23
CA VAL A 61 -31.58 12.57 -43.15
C VAL A 61 -32.21 11.30 -43.72
N PHE A 62 -33.05 11.41 -44.76
CA PHE A 62 -33.63 10.24 -45.43
C PHE A 62 -32.60 9.40 -46.17
N HIS A 63 -31.49 9.98 -46.64
CA HIS A 63 -30.36 9.22 -47.18
C HIS A 63 -29.69 8.38 -46.10
N CYS A 64 -29.49 8.95 -44.90
CA CYS A 64 -28.97 8.21 -43.75
C CYS A 64 -29.90 7.03 -43.39
N ILE A 65 -31.21 7.28 -43.31
CA ILE A 65 -32.21 6.25 -43.00
C ILE A 65 -32.25 5.16 -44.08
N ALA A 66 -32.29 5.55 -45.35
CA ALA A 66 -32.29 4.60 -46.46
C ALA A 66 -31.02 3.72 -46.45
N TRP A 67 -29.87 4.33 -46.14
CA TRP A 67 -28.60 3.62 -46.03
C TRP A 67 -28.59 2.62 -44.87
N HIS A 68 -29.22 2.97 -43.73
CA HIS A 68 -29.34 2.11 -42.58
C HIS A 68 -30.23 0.88 -42.86
N LEU A 69 -31.40 1.11 -43.48
CA LEU A 69 -32.39 0.06 -43.77
C LEU A 69 -31.93 -0.89 -44.88
N HIS A 70 -31.09 -0.43 -45.81
CA HIS A 70 -30.60 -1.24 -46.92
C HIS A 70 -29.29 -1.96 -46.57
N LYS A 71 -29.37 -3.20 -46.09
CA LYS A 71 -28.24 -4.02 -45.59
C LYS A 71 -27.50 -4.83 -46.68
N ASP A 72 -27.56 -4.43 -47.96
CA ASP A 72 -26.90 -5.14 -49.07
C ASP A 72 -25.37 -4.91 -49.14
N SER A 73 -24.62 -5.95 -49.50
CA SER A 73 -23.15 -6.01 -49.49
C SER A 73 -22.46 -5.16 -50.58
N LYS A 74 -23.19 -4.76 -51.64
CA LYS A 74 -22.69 -3.94 -52.77
C LYS A 74 -23.33 -2.54 -52.85
N ARG A 75 -23.64 -1.92 -51.72
CA ARG A 75 -24.28 -0.58 -51.68
C ARG A 75 -23.32 0.56 -52.09
N ASP A 76 -23.75 1.41 -53.02
CA ASP A 76 -23.06 2.63 -53.47
C ASP A 76 -23.87 3.87 -53.02
N PRO A 77 -23.30 4.80 -52.23
CA PRO A 77 -23.98 6.01 -51.78
C PRO A 77 -24.54 6.87 -52.93
N ARG A 78 -23.98 6.75 -54.14
CA ARG A 78 -24.44 7.47 -55.34
C ARG A 78 -25.71 6.89 -55.96
N LYS A 79 -26.09 5.67 -55.60
CA LYS A 79 -27.20 4.91 -56.22
C LYS A 79 -28.38 4.64 -55.27
N ILE A 80 -28.45 5.31 -54.12
CA ILE A 80 -29.48 5.04 -53.08
C ILE A 80 -30.81 5.81 -53.28
N GLN A 81 -30.94 6.59 -54.36
CA GLN A 81 -32.06 7.51 -54.55
C GLN A 81 -33.44 6.81 -54.63
N ALA A 82 -33.50 5.57 -55.12
CA ALA A 82 -34.74 4.79 -55.16
C ALA A 82 -35.21 4.46 -53.73
N GLN A 83 -34.30 3.95 -52.90
CA GLN A 83 -34.55 3.63 -51.50
C GLN A 83 -34.94 4.87 -50.69
N VAL A 84 -34.31 6.02 -50.96
CA VAL A 84 -34.69 7.30 -50.33
C VAL A 84 -36.14 7.66 -50.63
N LYS A 85 -36.62 7.45 -51.87
CA LYS A 85 -38.04 7.67 -52.21
C LYS A 85 -38.95 6.73 -51.43
N ASP A 86 -38.57 5.47 -51.23
CA ASP A 86 -39.39 4.50 -50.52
C ASP A 86 -39.46 4.80 -49.02
N VAL A 87 -38.33 5.18 -48.40
CA VAL A 87 -38.30 5.70 -47.02
C VAL A 87 -39.21 6.93 -46.90
N PHE A 88 -39.13 7.86 -47.84
CA PHE A 88 -39.97 9.05 -47.83
C PHE A 88 -41.46 8.73 -47.97
N LYS A 89 -41.84 7.80 -48.86
CA LYS A 89 -43.24 7.34 -48.99
C LYS A 89 -43.74 6.73 -47.69
N ARG A 90 -42.92 5.92 -47.01
CA ARG A 90 -43.26 5.34 -45.71
C ARG A 90 -43.50 6.43 -44.65
N TYR A 91 -42.62 7.42 -44.57
CA TYR A 91 -42.80 8.56 -43.67
C TYR A 91 -44.07 9.36 -43.98
N ARG A 92 -44.41 9.55 -45.25
CA ARG A 92 -45.65 10.23 -45.66
C ARG A 92 -46.90 9.44 -45.31
N SER A 93 -46.88 8.13 -45.52
CA SER A 93 -47.96 7.24 -45.10
C SER A 93 -48.17 7.28 -43.59
N PHE A 94 -47.09 7.30 -42.80
CA PHE A 94 -47.16 7.45 -41.34
C PHE A 94 -47.81 8.78 -40.92
N LYS A 95 -47.56 9.85 -41.68
CA LYS A 95 -48.19 11.16 -41.47
C LYS A 95 -49.63 11.27 -42.01
N GLY A 96 -50.19 10.21 -42.62
CA GLY A 96 -51.50 10.24 -43.26
C GLY A 96 -51.57 11.13 -44.51
N ILE A 97 -50.43 11.40 -45.16
CA ILE A 97 -50.33 12.28 -46.34
C ILE A 97 -50.02 11.43 -47.58
N ALA A 98 -50.82 11.56 -48.64
CA ALA A 98 -50.54 10.91 -49.92
C ALA A 98 -49.26 11.45 -50.58
N TYR A 99 -48.43 10.53 -51.10
CA TYR A 99 -47.18 10.90 -51.77
C TYR A 99 -47.45 11.63 -53.10
N THR A 100 -46.74 12.74 -53.33
CA THR A 100 -46.63 13.38 -54.65
C THR A 100 -45.18 13.77 -54.95
N LEU A 101 -44.83 13.83 -56.24
CA LEU A 101 -43.48 14.20 -56.66
C LEU A 101 -43.12 15.65 -56.28
N ASN A 102 -44.09 16.56 -56.29
CA ASN A 102 -43.91 17.95 -55.87
C ASN A 102 -43.58 18.04 -54.36
N LEU A 103 -44.27 17.27 -53.52
CA LEU A 103 -43.98 17.20 -52.08
C LEU A 103 -42.61 16.58 -51.77
N PHE A 104 -42.17 15.63 -52.60
CA PHE A 104 -40.81 15.11 -52.50
C PHE A 104 -39.79 16.18 -52.90
N ARG A 105 -39.95 16.82 -54.07
CA ARG A 105 -39.00 17.83 -54.57
C ARG A 105 -38.87 19.03 -53.62
N GLY A 106 -39.98 19.58 -53.14
CA GLY A 106 -40.03 20.74 -52.25
C GLY A 106 -39.91 20.45 -50.74
N PHE A 107 -39.37 19.29 -50.35
CA PHE A 107 -39.22 18.96 -48.94
C PHE A 107 -38.23 19.89 -48.22
N LYS A 108 -38.61 20.38 -47.04
CA LYS A 108 -37.78 21.27 -46.22
C LYS A 108 -36.83 20.48 -45.32
N PRO A 109 -35.68 21.06 -44.92
CA PRO A 109 -34.82 20.51 -43.88
C PRO A 109 -35.61 20.14 -42.61
N LEU A 110 -35.17 19.08 -41.92
CA LEU A 110 -35.82 18.57 -40.71
C LEU A 110 -35.12 19.09 -39.46
N ASP A 111 -35.86 19.72 -38.56
CA ASP A 111 -35.34 20.08 -37.25
C ASP A 111 -35.12 18.81 -36.39
N LEU A 112 -34.12 18.85 -35.51
CA LEU A 112 -33.80 17.76 -34.59
C LEU A 112 -35.00 17.30 -33.74
N LEU A 113 -35.96 18.17 -33.42
CA LEU A 113 -37.18 17.79 -32.68
C LEU A 113 -38.14 16.92 -33.51
N GLN A 114 -38.08 17.04 -34.83
CA GLN A 114 -38.92 16.24 -35.73
C GLN A 114 -38.38 14.81 -35.88
N PHE A 115 -37.24 14.49 -35.25
CA PHE A 115 -36.67 13.16 -35.32
C PHE A 115 -37.45 12.16 -34.48
N ASP A 116 -38.14 12.58 -33.41
CA ASP A 116 -39.00 11.69 -32.61
C ASP A 116 -40.08 11.04 -33.50
N GLU A 117 -40.62 11.80 -34.45
CA GLU A 117 -41.60 11.31 -35.43
C GLU A 117 -41.01 10.32 -36.43
N LEU A 118 -39.72 10.48 -36.76
CA LEU A 118 -38.98 9.52 -37.60
C LEU A 118 -38.71 8.23 -36.82
N GLU A 119 -38.31 8.35 -35.55
CA GLU A 119 -38.08 7.22 -34.65
C GLU A 119 -39.35 6.41 -34.49
N ASP A 120 -40.49 7.05 -34.28
CA ASP A 120 -41.80 6.39 -34.20
C ASP A 120 -42.20 5.75 -35.54
N CYS A 121 -41.96 6.41 -36.68
CA CYS A 121 -42.29 5.88 -38.01
C CYS A 121 -41.47 4.62 -38.36
N PHE A 122 -40.18 4.61 -38.01
CA PHE A 122 -39.25 3.59 -38.47
C PHE A 122 -38.80 2.58 -37.40
N GLN A 123 -39.14 2.82 -36.12
CA GLN A 123 -38.84 1.94 -34.99
C GLN A 123 -37.33 1.74 -34.76
N PHE A 124 -36.55 2.82 -34.85
CA PHE A 124 -35.13 2.88 -34.47
C PHE A 124 -34.81 4.18 -33.75
N ALA A 125 -33.75 4.21 -32.96
CA ALA A 125 -33.28 5.39 -32.24
C ALA A 125 -32.32 6.22 -33.12
N ILE A 126 -32.48 7.54 -33.22
CA ILE A 126 -31.59 8.40 -34.01
C ILE A 126 -30.68 9.20 -33.09
N ASN A 127 -29.37 9.08 -33.26
CA ASN A 127 -28.40 9.89 -32.52
C ASN A 127 -27.70 10.84 -33.49
N VAL A 128 -27.50 12.10 -33.09
CA VAL A 128 -26.87 13.10 -33.94
C VAL A 128 -25.64 13.66 -33.25
N TYR A 129 -24.51 13.65 -33.96
CA TYR A 129 -23.20 14.11 -33.49
C TYR A 129 -22.73 15.30 -34.33
N LYS A 130 -21.79 16.08 -33.81
CA LYS A 130 -21.06 17.13 -34.54
C LYS A 130 -19.56 16.87 -34.38
N MET A 131 -18.77 17.16 -35.39
CA MET A 131 -17.31 17.09 -35.31
C MET A 131 -16.74 18.51 -35.40
N ASP A 132 -15.89 18.87 -34.45
CA ASP A 132 -15.04 20.05 -34.58
C ASP A 132 -13.95 19.79 -35.62
N VAL A 133 -13.85 20.66 -36.62
CA VAL A 133 -12.96 20.44 -37.76
C VAL A 133 -11.49 20.66 -37.40
N ALA A 134 -11.21 21.50 -36.40
CA ALA A 134 -9.85 21.83 -36.00
C ALA A 134 -9.24 20.76 -35.08
N SER A 135 -9.99 20.29 -34.08
CA SER A 135 -9.55 19.29 -33.12
C SER A 135 -9.86 17.84 -33.55
N GLY A 136 -10.85 17.64 -34.43
CA GLY A 136 -11.39 16.32 -34.77
C GLY A 136 -12.26 15.72 -33.66
N GLU A 137 -12.56 16.48 -32.60
CA GLU A 137 -13.40 16.05 -31.49
C GLU A 137 -14.85 15.88 -31.93
N VAL A 138 -15.51 14.82 -31.45
CA VAL A 138 -16.88 14.46 -31.85
C VAL A 138 -17.80 14.61 -30.64
N GLU A 139 -18.65 15.63 -30.71
CA GLU A 139 -19.64 15.95 -29.70
C GLU A 139 -20.99 15.32 -30.05
N TRP A 140 -21.77 14.97 -29.03
CA TRP A 140 -23.11 14.43 -29.18
C TRP A 140 -24.14 15.55 -29.03
N ILE A 141 -24.90 15.85 -30.09
CA ILE A 141 -25.85 16.98 -30.13
C ILE A 141 -27.33 16.58 -30.06
N ARG A 142 -27.69 15.31 -30.30
CA ARG A 142 -29.02 14.73 -30.01
C ARG A 142 -28.90 13.26 -29.59
N ARG A 143 -29.54 12.90 -28.48
CA ARG A 143 -29.66 11.51 -28.01
C ARG A 143 -31.13 11.10 -28.03
N SER A 144 -31.44 9.97 -28.66
CA SER A 144 -32.76 9.35 -28.57
C SER A 144 -32.95 8.67 -27.20
N ASP A 145 -34.19 8.70 -26.70
CA ASP A 145 -34.63 7.98 -25.51
C ASP A 145 -35.26 6.61 -25.82
N LYS A 146 -35.40 6.25 -27.10
CA LYS A 146 -36.02 5.00 -27.55
C LYS A 146 -35.09 3.80 -27.36
N GLU A 147 -35.61 2.70 -26.82
CA GLU A 147 -34.89 1.42 -26.66
C GLU A 147 -34.91 0.58 -27.96
N HIS A 148 -34.41 1.14 -29.05
CA HIS A 148 -34.31 0.46 -30.35
C HIS A 148 -32.87 0.40 -30.88
N GLU A 149 -32.62 -0.40 -31.93
CA GLU A 149 -31.37 -0.33 -32.70
C GLU A 149 -31.13 1.13 -33.12
N SER A 150 -29.88 1.63 -33.00
CA SER A 150 -29.59 3.04 -33.21
C SER A 150 -28.93 3.33 -34.56
N ILE A 151 -29.35 4.43 -35.19
CA ILE A 151 -28.67 5.07 -36.31
C ILE A 151 -27.92 6.29 -35.79
N ASN A 152 -26.65 6.41 -36.19
CA ASN A 152 -25.79 7.52 -35.81
C ASN A 152 -25.57 8.44 -37.02
N ILE A 153 -25.87 9.73 -36.86
CA ILE A 153 -25.75 10.77 -37.89
C ILE A 153 -24.69 11.77 -37.46
N LEU A 154 -23.81 12.17 -38.37
CA LEU A 154 -22.88 13.29 -38.19
C LEU A 154 -23.46 14.52 -38.90
N SER A 155 -23.73 15.57 -38.13
CA SER A 155 -24.16 16.88 -38.58
C SER A 155 -22.95 17.77 -38.87
N HIS A 156 -22.87 18.31 -40.08
CA HIS A 156 -21.89 19.33 -40.45
C HIS A 156 -22.55 20.38 -41.35
N GLU A 157 -22.49 21.67 -40.97
CA GLU A 157 -23.14 22.77 -41.71
C GLU A 157 -24.57 22.45 -42.17
N ASN A 158 -25.43 22.01 -41.25
CA ASN A 158 -26.82 21.63 -41.54
C ASN A 158 -26.99 20.46 -42.54
N HIS A 159 -25.94 19.68 -42.81
CA HIS A 159 -25.96 18.47 -43.62
C HIS A 159 -25.79 17.21 -42.77
N ALA A 160 -26.57 16.17 -43.07
CA ALA A 160 -26.55 14.88 -42.37
C ALA A 160 -25.71 13.85 -43.13
N LEU A 161 -24.76 13.25 -42.41
CA LEU A 161 -23.86 12.20 -42.89
C LEU A 161 -24.08 10.93 -42.07
N TYR A 162 -23.95 9.75 -42.67
CA TYR A 162 -24.17 8.50 -41.94
C TYR A 162 -22.90 8.01 -41.25
N ILE A 163 -22.96 7.70 -39.95
CA ILE A 163 -21.84 7.16 -39.18
C ILE A 163 -21.92 5.62 -39.16
N LYS A 164 -20.90 4.94 -39.71
CA LYS A 164 -20.79 3.47 -39.68
C LYS A 164 -20.44 2.92 -38.31
N SER A 165 -19.55 3.61 -37.60
CA SER A 165 -19.05 3.20 -36.28
C SER A 165 -18.67 4.46 -35.51
N ILE A 166 -19.41 4.73 -34.43
CA ILE A 166 -19.17 5.89 -33.58
C ILE A 166 -17.86 5.78 -32.83
N ASP A 167 -17.50 4.59 -32.35
CA ASP A 167 -16.26 4.37 -31.61
C ASP A 167 -15.04 4.70 -32.47
N MET A 168 -15.04 4.24 -33.73
CA MET A 168 -13.95 4.53 -34.65
C MET A 168 -13.91 5.99 -35.09
N LEU A 169 -15.07 6.66 -35.16
CA LEU A 169 -15.16 8.10 -35.41
C LEU A 169 -14.59 8.91 -34.23
N GLN A 170 -14.82 8.46 -32.99
CA GLN A 170 -14.28 9.04 -31.76
C GLN A 170 -12.84 8.62 -31.45
N SER A 171 -12.18 7.89 -32.36
CA SER A 171 -10.85 7.31 -32.13
C SER A 171 -10.77 6.39 -30.90
N LYS A 172 -11.86 5.70 -30.55
CA LYS A 172 -11.93 4.69 -29.49
C LYS A 172 -11.80 3.29 -30.08
N TYR A 173 -10.67 2.65 -29.81
CA TYR A 173 -10.32 1.33 -30.33
C TYR A 173 -10.31 0.31 -29.20
N GLN A 174 -11.27 -0.61 -29.16
CA GLN A 174 -11.36 -1.61 -28.09
C GLN A 174 -10.51 -2.86 -28.40
N CYS A 175 -9.81 -3.39 -27.39
CA CYS A 175 -9.13 -4.68 -27.49
C CYS A 175 -10.12 -5.83 -27.34
N ALA A 176 -10.14 -6.75 -28.31
CA ALA A 176 -11.01 -7.93 -28.27
C ALA A 176 -10.68 -8.95 -27.15
N LYS A 177 -9.49 -8.86 -26.53
CA LYS A 177 -9.04 -9.80 -25.49
C LYS A 177 -9.28 -9.31 -24.06
N CYS A 178 -9.07 -8.01 -23.81
CA CYS A 178 -9.13 -7.42 -22.47
C CYS A 178 -10.07 -6.22 -22.37
N GLU A 179 -10.79 -5.92 -23.46
CA GLU A 179 -11.81 -4.88 -23.54
C GLU A 179 -11.33 -3.44 -23.30
N MET A 180 -10.04 -3.21 -23.10
CA MET A 180 -9.47 -1.86 -22.97
C MET A 180 -9.67 -1.04 -24.23
N ILE A 181 -9.98 0.25 -24.04
CA ILE A 181 -10.19 1.23 -25.10
C ILE A 181 -8.92 2.05 -25.28
N PHE A 182 -8.49 2.21 -26.53
CA PHE A 182 -7.30 3.00 -26.91
C PHE A 182 -7.72 4.19 -27.75
N VAL A 183 -7.04 5.32 -27.55
CA VAL A 183 -7.23 6.54 -28.36
C VAL A 183 -6.66 6.44 -29.79
N SER A 184 -6.01 5.33 -30.15
CA SER A 184 -5.52 5.09 -31.51
C SER A 184 -5.39 3.60 -31.86
N SER A 185 -5.56 3.27 -33.15
CA SER A 185 -5.37 1.91 -33.65
C SER A 185 -3.94 1.40 -33.50
N VAL A 186 -2.94 2.30 -33.52
CA VAL A 186 -1.53 1.97 -33.30
C VAL A 186 -1.33 1.50 -31.86
N LYS A 187 -1.86 2.25 -30.87
CA LYS A 187 -1.80 1.85 -29.46
C LYS A 187 -2.51 0.52 -29.22
N LEU A 188 -3.66 0.28 -29.84
CA LEU A 188 -4.34 -1.02 -29.79
C LEU A 188 -3.47 -2.14 -30.41
N ARG A 189 -2.85 -1.91 -31.57
CA ARG A 189 -1.99 -2.90 -32.24
C ARG A 189 -0.77 -3.26 -31.40
N ASP A 190 -0.11 -2.27 -30.81
CA ASP A 190 1.02 -2.50 -29.92
C ASP A 190 0.59 -3.15 -28.61
N HIS A 191 -0.59 -2.80 -28.11
CA HIS A 191 -1.21 -3.48 -26.99
C HIS A 191 -1.49 -4.96 -27.28
N ALA A 192 -2.05 -5.28 -28.45
CA ALA A 192 -2.44 -6.63 -28.87
C ALA A 192 -1.24 -7.58 -29.07
N LYS A 193 -0.03 -7.04 -29.28
CA LYS A 193 1.23 -7.81 -29.26
C LYS A 193 1.61 -8.28 -27.85
N ASN A 194 0.99 -7.73 -26.80
CA ASN A 194 1.23 -8.15 -25.42
C ASN A 194 0.26 -9.27 -25.00
N GLN A 195 0.62 -9.95 -23.91
CA GLN A 195 -0.29 -10.81 -23.15
C GLN A 195 -1.20 -9.91 -22.29
N CYS A 196 -2.21 -9.32 -22.90
CA CYS A 196 -3.11 -8.36 -22.23
C CYS A 196 -4.25 -9.03 -21.47
N GLU A 197 -4.59 -10.26 -21.85
CA GLU A 197 -5.50 -11.15 -21.14
C GLU A 197 -4.95 -11.57 -19.77
N ARG A 198 -3.65 -11.40 -19.53
CA ARG A 198 -2.99 -11.70 -18.25
C ARG A 198 -2.76 -10.43 -17.45
N ILE A 199 -3.38 -10.35 -16.27
CA ILE A 199 -3.18 -9.24 -15.31
C ILE A 199 -1.71 -9.20 -14.85
N ASN A 200 -1.15 -10.37 -14.50
CA ASN A 200 0.24 -10.53 -14.10
C ASN A 200 0.96 -11.48 -15.06
N ILE A 201 2.16 -11.08 -15.47
CA ILE A 201 3.13 -11.88 -16.22
C ILE A 201 4.19 -12.30 -15.21
N GLU A 202 4.11 -13.54 -14.76
CA GLU A 202 5.11 -14.13 -13.89
C GLU A 202 6.35 -14.52 -14.69
N THR A 203 7.52 -14.18 -14.17
CA THR A 203 8.81 -14.53 -14.75
C THR A 203 9.68 -15.14 -13.67
N PHE A 204 10.36 -16.24 -14.01
CA PHE A 204 11.28 -16.97 -13.14
C PHE A 204 12.69 -16.88 -13.73
N PRO A 205 13.75 -17.04 -12.92
CA PRO A 205 15.10 -17.22 -13.43
C PRO A 205 15.14 -18.33 -14.49
N THR A 206 15.75 -18.05 -15.64
CA THR A 206 15.84 -18.99 -16.76
C THR A 206 16.62 -20.25 -16.39
N GLU A 207 17.68 -20.08 -15.59
CA GLU A 207 18.50 -21.18 -15.09
C GLU A 207 18.40 -21.27 -13.56
N PRO A 208 18.41 -22.50 -12.99
CA PRO A 208 18.60 -22.71 -11.56
C PRO A 208 19.87 -22.01 -11.09
N THR A 209 19.74 -21.07 -10.17
CA THR A 209 20.82 -20.23 -9.65
C THR A 209 20.70 -20.11 -8.13
N ILE A 210 21.83 -19.92 -7.47
CA ILE A 210 21.83 -19.60 -6.04
C ILE A 210 21.38 -18.15 -5.90
N TYR A 211 20.29 -17.93 -5.16
CA TYR A 211 19.86 -16.57 -4.83
C TYR A 211 20.92 -15.89 -3.96
N LYS A 212 21.36 -14.71 -4.38
CA LYS A 212 22.24 -13.83 -3.61
C LYS A 212 21.57 -12.46 -3.45
N PRO A 213 21.41 -11.95 -2.22
CA PRO A 213 20.99 -10.58 -2.01
C PRO A 213 21.92 -9.60 -2.76
N PRO A 214 21.39 -8.49 -3.29
CA PRO A 214 22.20 -7.49 -3.98
C PRO A 214 23.22 -6.88 -3.00
N GLN A 215 24.48 -6.80 -3.44
CA GLN A 215 25.56 -6.14 -2.71
C GLN A 215 25.33 -4.62 -2.67
N ASN A 216 25.86 -3.97 -1.63
CA ASN A 216 25.93 -2.51 -1.53
C ASN A 216 26.57 -1.91 -2.80
N THR A 217 25.87 -0.96 -3.43
CA THR A 217 26.29 -0.33 -4.69
C THR A 217 27.64 0.36 -4.56
N ILE A 218 27.85 1.14 -3.50
CA ILE A 218 29.09 1.88 -3.26
C ILE A 218 30.23 0.88 -3.09
N ARG A 219 30.05 -0.15 -2.26
CA ARG A 219 31.04 -1.23 -2.08
C ARG A 219 31.40 -1.90 -3.40
N SER A 220 30.38 -2.26 -4.22
CA SER A 220 30.60 -2.88 -5.52
C SER A 220 31.41 -1.98 -6.46
N LEU A 221 31.14 -0.67 -6.46
CA LEU A 221 31.88 0.30 -7.28
C LEU A 221 33.31 0.52 -6.78
N LEU A 222 33.52 0.62 -5.46
CA LEU A 222 34.86 0.71 -4.87
C LEU A 222 35.73 -0.49 -5.29
N THR A 223 35.18 -1.70 -5.25
CA THR A 223 35.86 -2.91 -5.74
C THR A 223 36.12 -2.82 -7.25
N LYS A 224 35.11 -2.49 -8.05
CA LYS A 224 35.23 -2.40 -9.53
C LYS A 224 36.34 -1.44 -9.97
N TYR A 225 36.48 -0.31 -9.30
CA TYR A 225 37.46 0.73 -9.62
C TYR A 225 38.76 0.66 -8.78
N SER A 226 38.94 -0.43 -8.03
CA SER A 226 40.13 -0.71 -7.22
C SER A 226 40.50 0.43 -6.26
N ILE A 227 39.55 0.83 -5.40
CA ILE A 227 39.74 1.84 -4.35
C ILE A 227 39.79 1.14 -2.98
N LYS A 228 40.85 1.37 -2.20
CA LYS A 228 41.13 0.61 -0.96
C LYS A 228 41.03 1.42 0.35
N ASN A 229 40.95 2.75 0.28
CA ASN A 229 41.00 3.65 1.45
C ASN A 229 39.71 4.45 1.68
N THR A 230 38.58 3.95 1.18
CA THR A 230 37.27 4.59 1.33
C THR A 230 36.28 3.53 1.73
N ASP A 231 35.58 3.74 2.85
CA ASP A 231 34.49 2.85 3.26
C ASP A 231 33.23 3.07 2.40
N ASN A 232 32.23 2.21 2.56
CA ASN A 232 31.00 2.24 1.78
C ASN A 232 29.78 2.81 2.52
N TYR A 233 30.00 3.52 3.64
CA TYR A 233 28.94 4.01 4.52
C TYR A 233 28.54 5.45 4.18
N ILE A 234 27.24 5.76 4.23
CA ILE A 234 26.70 7.13 4.19
C ILE A 234 26.65 7.67 5.62
N ASP A 235 27.47 8.66 5.97
CA ASP A 235 27.70 9.00 7.38
C ASP A 235 26.56 9.81 7.99
N HIS A 236 26.02 10.76 7.23
CA HIS A 236 25.06 11.73 7.73
C HIS A 236 23.63 11.48 7.25
N PHE A 237 22.69 11.82 8.14
CA PHE A 237 21.25 11.70 7.99
C PHE A 237 20.55 12.81 8.80
N ILE A 238 19.25 12.97 8.57
CA ILE A 238 18.36 13.91 9.26
C ILE A 238 17.35 13.09 10.08
N VAL A 239 16.93 13.61 11.23
CA VAL A 239 15.81 13.07 12.01
C VAL A 239 14.72 14.12 12.20
N TYR A 240 13.48 13.69 12.39
CA TYR A 240 12.37 14.56 12.73
C TYR A 240 11.38 13.87 13.69
N GLU A 241 10.57 14.67 14.38
CA GLU A 241 9.43 14.22 15.19
C GLU A 241 8.30 15.25 15.11
N PHE A 242 7.06 14.80 14.89
CA PHE A 242 5.87 15.65 14.80
C PHE A 242 5.05 15.63 16.08
N GLU A 243 4.36 16.73 16.35
CA GLU A 243 3.28 16.79 17.32
C GLU A 243 1.98 17.28 16.69
N ALA A 244 0.85 16.87 17.28
CA ALA A 244 -0.48 17.14 16.74
C ALA A 244 -1.44 17.72 17.79
N ILE A 245 -2.30 18.63 17.33
CA ILE A 245 -3.52 19.04 18.02
C ILE A 245 -4.55 17.90 17.92
N LEU A 246 -5.19 17.58 19.03
CA LEU A 246 -6.26 16.58 19.12
C LEU A 246 -7.64 17.24 19.06
N LYS A 247 -8.02 17.75 17.89
CA LYS A 247 -9.28 18.48 17.72
C LYS A 247 -10.47 17.53 17.92
N PRO A 248 -11.33 17.73 18.93
CA PRO A 248 -12.45 16.83 19.20
C PRO A 248 -13.43 16.75 18.02
N THR A 249 -13.92 15.55 17.75
CA THR A 249 -14.96 15.27 16.76
C THR A 249 -15.87 14.12 17.24
N ALA A 250 -16.97 13.88 16.55
CA ALA A 250 -17.92 12.80 16.87
C ALA A 250 -18.53 12.22 15.59
N THR A 251 -17.70 12.01 14.57
CA THR A 251 -18.16 11.55 13.27
C THR A 251 -18.37 10.03 13.29
N GLN A 252 -19.63 9.60 13.11
CA GLN A 252 -19.97 8.19 12.93
C GLN A 252 -19.55 7.72 11.52
N HIS A 253 -18.85 6.59 11.45
CA HIS A 253 -18.44 5.94 10.20
C HIS A 253 -18.91 4.48 10.17
N GLY A 254 -19.94 4.19 9.37
CA GLY A 254 -20.62 2.90 9.40
C GLY A 254 -21.35 2.67 10.73
N GLU A 255 -21.65 1.42 11.06
CA GLU A 255 -22.43 1.07 12.25
C GLU A 255 -21.56 1.03 13.53
N ASN A 256 -20.30 0.60 13.42
CA ASN A 256 -19.47 0.22 14.57
C ASN A 256 -18.22 1.09 14.78
N THR A 257 -18.08 2.23 14.11
CA THR A 257 -16.87 3.08 14.23
C THR A 257 -17.25 4.53 14.45
N VAL A 258 -16.66 5.14 15.48
CA VAL A 258 -16.78 6.55 15.82
C VAL A 258 -15.40 7.18 15.78
N PHE A 259 -15.24 8.26 15.04
CA PHE A 259 -14.07 9.12 15.12
C PHE A 259 -14.26 10.12 16.25
N THR A 260 -13.32 10.17 17.20
CA THR A 260 -13.39 11.03 18.40
C THR A 260 -12.52 12.26 18.31
N ASN A 261 -11.40 12.20 17.58
CA ASN A 261 -10.48 13.32 17.42
C ASN A 261 -9.94 13.34 15.98
N GLU A 262 -9.86 14.54 15.42
CA GLU A 262 -9.10 14.86 14.22
C GLU A 262 -7.70 15.30 14.65
N HIS A 263 -6.67 14.64 14.11
CA HIS A 263 -5.28 14.96 14.42
C HIS A 263 -4.77 15.97 13.40
N ILE A 264 -4.34 17.14 13.88
CA ILE A 264 -3.83 18.22 13.01
C ILE A 264 -2.37 18.47 13.39
N PRO A 265 -1.39 18.32 12.47
CA PRO A 265 0.00 18.58 12.78
C PRO A 265 0.18 20.04 13.20
N VAL A 266 0.91 20.27 14.28
CA VAL A 266 1.10 21.62 14.86
C VAL A 266 2.55 22.00 15.05
N SER A 267 3.43 21.03 15.28
CA SER A 267 4.87 21.26 15.31
C SER A 267 5.65 20.11 14.73
N VAL A 268 6.89 20.43 14.35
CA VAL A 268 7.90 19.44 13.97
C VAL A 268 9.27 19.91 14.42
N SER A 269 9.97 19.06 15.16
CA SER A 269 11.39 19.24 15.48
C SER A 269 12.22 18.44 14.50
N ILE A 270 13.32 19.04 14.02
CA ILE A 270 14.22 18.46 13.03
C ILE A 270 15.64 18.66 13.54
N ALA A 271 16.49 17.64 13.38
CA ALA A 271 17.92 17.75 13.66
C ALA A 271 18.72 16.94 12.65
N ASP A 272 19.94 17.38 12.36
CA ASP A 272 20.84 16.66 11.46
C ASP A 272 22.04 16.07 12.20
N SER A 273 22.53 14.94 11.73
CA SER A 273 23.63 14.22 12.39
C SER A 273 25.03 14.85 12.22
N MET A 274 25.17 15.87 11.37
CA MET A 274 26.42 16.58 11.09
C MET A 274 26.65 17.72 12.10
N THR A 275 25.63 18.54 12.35
CA THR A 275 25.71 19.67 13.30
C THR A 275 25.11 19.33 14.67
N GLU A 276 24.16 18.39 14.71
CA GLU A 276 23.29 18.10 15.87
C GLU A 276 22.47 19.31 16.35
N GLU A 277 22.36 20.37 15.53
CA GLU A 277 21.50 21.52 15.80
C GLU A 277 20.03 21.11 15.62
N VAL A 278 19.19 21.62 16.53
CA VAL A 278 17.75 21.34 16.53
C VAL A 278 16.99 22.57 16.07
N ARG A 279 16.08 22.38 15.12
CA ARG A 279 15.12 23.40 14.71
C ARG A 279 13.70 22.89 14.86
N CYS A 280 12.90 23.62 15.63
CA CYS A 280 11.48 23.34 15.82
C CYS A 280 10.64 24.39 15.08
N PHE A 281 9.70 23.91 14.27
CA PHE A 281 8.68 24.73 13.63
C PHE A 281 7.35 24.51 14.33
N VAL A 282 6.60 25.57 14.57
CA VAL A 282 5.24 25.53 15.12
C VAL A 282 4.37 26.43 14.26
N ASN A 283 3.31 25.88 13.66
CA ASN A 283 2.45 26.63 12.76
C ASN A 283 1.00 26.15 12.88
N ALA A 284 0.06 27.08 12.76
CA ALA A 284 -1.37 26.79 12.81
C ALA A 284 -1.88 26.21 11.49
N ASP A 285 -1.22 26.52 10.37
CA ASP A 285 -1.51 25.96 9.06
C ASP A 285 -0.60 24.74 8.78
N PRO A 286 -1.17 23.52 8.66
CA PRO A 286 -0.42 22.31 8.33
C PRO A 286 0.45 22.43 7.08
N LYS A 287 -0.07 23.05 6.02
CA LYS A 287 0.65 23.15 4.75
C LYS A 287 1.86 24.08 4.87
N ALA A 288 1.73 25.20 5.57
CA ALA A 288 2.86 26.07 5.92
C ALA A 288 3.88 25.35 6.81
N LEU A 289 3.44 24.58 7.82
CA LEU A 289 4.33 23.77 8.68
C LEU A 289 5.20 22.82 7.85
N HIS A 290 4.57 22.05 6.95
CA HIS A 290 5.29 21.14 6.06
C HIS A 290 6.25 21.89 5.13
N THR A 291 5.81 23.04 4.61
CA THR A 291 6.64 23.87 3.73
C THR A 291 7.89 24.37 4.43
N ASP A 292 7.77 24.82 5.69
CA ASP A 292 8.90 25.28 6.50
C ASP A 292 9.88 24.14 6.80
N MET A 293 9.35 22.96 7.17
CA MET A 293 10.13 21.73 7.35
C MET A 293 10.93 21.37 6.09
N PHE A 294 10.27 21.24 4.94
CA PHE A 294 10.94 20.74 3.74
C PHE A 294 11.89 21.77 3.12
N LYS A 295 11.66 23.07 3.32
CA LYS A 295 12.66 24.11 2.99
C LYS A 295 13.93 23.96 3.82
N TYR A 296 13.78 23.81 5.13
CA TYR A 296 14.94 23.61 6.02
C TYR A 296 15.67 22.30 5.71
N ILE A 297 14.94 21.21 5.47
CA ILE A 297 15.53 19.93 5.03
C ILE A 297 16.30 20.11 3.72
N ALA A 298 15.76 20.82 2.73
CA ALA A 298 16.45 21.05 1.46
C ALA A 298 17.80 21.78 1.65
N ASP A 299 17.86 22.77 2.55
CA ASP A 299 19.11 23.48 2.88
C ASP A 299 20.14 22.53 3.52
N VAL A 300 19.74 21.73 4.51
CA VAL A 300 20.61 20.76 5.20
C VAL A 300 21.06 19.64 4.25
N VAL A 301 20.18 19.18 3.37
CA VAL A 301 20.46 18.14 2.37
C VAL A 301 21.62 18.57 1.48
N VAL A 302 21.68 19.83 1.06
CA VAL A 302 22.78 20.34 0.22
C VAL A 302 24.13 20.22 0.94
N GLU A 303 24.20 20.53 2.23
CA GLU A 303 25.45 20.39 3.00
C GLU A 303 25.87 18.92 3.18
N ILE A 304 24.92 18.03 3.44
CA ILE A 304 25.20 16.58 3.50
C ILE A 304 25.64 16.04 2.13
N GLN A 305 25.04 16.49 1.04
CA GLN A 305 25.45 16.10 -0.31
C GLN A 305 26.87 16.58 -0.65
N LYS A 306 27.24 17.80 -0.26
CA LYS A 306 28.63 18.30 -0.40
C LYS A 306 29.61 17.38 0.30
N TYR A 307 29.32 17.00 1.55
CA TYR A 307 30.12 16.04 2.30
C TYR A 307 30.22 14.69 1.57
N ASN A 308 29.10 14.13 1.12
CA ASN A 308 29.06 12.85 0.41
C ASN A 308 29.91 12.89 -0.88
N VAL A 309 29.79 13.95 -1.67
CA VAL A 309 30.57 14.14 -2.90
C VAL A 309 32.06 14.24 -2.60
N GLN A 310 32.43 14.96 -1.54
CA GLN A 310 33.83 15.06 -1.10
C GLN A 310 34.37 13.71 -0.63
N LYS A 311 33.62 12.97 0.20
CA LYS A 311 34.00 11.63 0.69
C LYS A 311 34.29 10.67 -0.46
N TYR A 312 33.44 10.69 -1.50
CA TYR A 312 33.54 9.78 -2.65
C TYR A 312 34.19 10.39 -3.89
N GLU A 313 34.88 11.53 -3.75
CA GLU A 313 35.45 12.28 -4.87
C GLU A 313 36.39 11.43 -5.73
N THR A 314 37.28 10.64 -5.10
CA THR A 314 38.21 9.76 -5.81
C THR A 314 37.48 8.72 -6.69
N LEU A 315 36.38 8.15 -6.18
CA LEU A 315 35.54 7.21 -6.93
C LEU A 315 34.81 7.91 -8.07
N LEU A 316 34.19 9.06 -7.79
CA LEU A 316 33.49 9.86 -8.78
C LEU A 316 34.41 10.24 -9.94
N ARG A 317 35.63 10.73 -9.66
CA ARG A 317 36.62 11.09 -10.69
C ARG A 317 36.99 9.90 -11.58
N LYS A 318 37.24 8.72 -10.99
CA LYS A 318 37.53 7.50 -11.77
C LYS A 318 36.36 7.10 -12.68
N ILE A 319 35.13 7.19 -12.18
CA ILE A 319 33.93 6.90 -12.96
C ILE A 319 33.78 7.95 -14.09
N ILE A 320 33.80 9.24 -13.76
CA ILE A 320 33.69 10.35 -14.72
C ILE A 320 34.70 10.22 -15.86
N ASN A 321 35.96 9.93 -15.54
CA ASN A 321 37.02 9.72 -16.54
C ASN A 321 36.73 8.50 -17.43
N ALA A 322 36.24 7.41 -16.86
CA ALA A 322 35.90 6.20 -17.61
C ALA A 322 34.71 6.40 -18.57
N TYR A 323 33.80 7.33 -18.27
CA TYR A 323 32.65 7.65 -19.11
C TYR A 323 32.85 8.90 -19.99
N GLY A 324 34.03 9.55 -19.93
CA GLY A 324 34.36 10.73 -20.75
C GLY A 324 33.54 11.97 -20.42
N LEU A 325 33.03 12.11 -19.20
CA LEU A 325 32.24 13.27 -18.78
C LEU A 325 33.17 14.46 -18.54
N THR A 326 32.90 15.60 -19.20
CA THR A 326 33.71 16.82 -19.09
C THR A 326 32.82 18.06 -18.92
N GLY A 327 33.33 19.10 -18.27
CA GLY A 327 32.63 20.37 -18.08
C GLY A 327 33.49 21.39 -17.32
N LYS A 328 33.19 22.68 -17.48
CA LYS A 328 33.78 23.75 -16.65
C LYS A 328 32.88 24.00 -15.43
N TYR A 329 33.48 24.10 -14.25
CA TYR A 329 32.76 24.26 -13.00
C TYR A 329 33.63 24.94 -11.94
N SER A 330 33.00 25.63 -10.99
CA SER A 330 33.69 26.32 -9.90
C SER A 330 34.09 25.41 -8.74
N SER A 331 33.40 24.27 -8.56
CA SER A 331 33.75 23.24 -7.57
C SER A 331 33.33 21.85 -8.07
N PHE A 332 33.94 20.78 -7.54
CA PHE A 332 33.58 19.42 -7.94
C PHE A 332 32.13 19.08 -7.57
N PHE A 333 31.62 19.64 -6.47
CA PHE A 333 30.20 19.56 -6.13
C PHE A 333 29.32 20.22 -7.20
N ASN A 334 29.65 21.43 -7.65
CA ASN A 334 28.88 22.12 -8.69
C ASN A 334 28.88 21.34 -10.01
N PHE A 335 29.99 20.66 -10.33
CA PHE A 335 30.03 19.72 -11.46
C PHE A 335 29.06 18.56 -11.27
N HIS A 336 29.15 17.86 -10.13
CA HIS A 336 28.30 16.73 -9.81
C HIS A 336 26.80 17.07 -9.83
N SER A 337 26.44 18.24 -9.30
CA SER A 337 25.06 18.75 -9.28
C SER A 337 24.56 19.13 -10.69
N SER A 338 25.46 19.57 -11.58
CA SER A 338 25.10 19.88 -12.97
C SER A 338 24.84 18.64 -13.83
N LEU A 339 25.38 17.48 -13.44
CA LEU A 339 25.24 16.23 -14.17
C LEU A 339 23.87 15.58 -13.89
N GLY A 340 23.04 15.50 -14.93
CA GLY A 340 21.77 14.76 -14.89
C GLY A 340 21.93 13.24 -15.00
N PHE A 341 20.83 12.51 -14.77
CA PHE A 341 20.79 11.07 -14.96
C PHE A 341 20.77 10.70 -16.45
N SER A 342 21.60 9.74 -16.85
CA SER A 342 21.66 9.29 -18.24
C SER A 342 20.49 8.34 -18.61
N LYS A 343 20.19 8.21 -19.92
CA LYS A 343 19.15 7.27 -20.42
C LYS A 343 19.48 5.78 -20.16
N LYS A 344 20.75 5.44 -19.99
CA LYS A 344 21.22 4.08 -19.68
C LYS A 344 21.89 4.10 -18.32
N ARG A 345 21.21 3.61 -17.27
CA ARG A 345 21.65 3.62 -15.86
C ARG A 345 23.13 3.22 -15.68
N SER A 346 24.00 4.21 -15.74
CA SER A 346 25.46 4.09 -15.70
C SER A 346 25.94 3.85 -14.27
N ASP A 347 27.23 3.56 -14.10
CA ASP A 347 27.80 3.46 -12.76
C ASP A 347 27.79 4.82 -12.03
N TYR A 348 27.90 5.93 -12.78
CA TYR A 348 27.72 7.27 -12.24
C TYR A 348 26.29 7.47 -11.74
N ASP A 349 25.28 7.11 -12.54
CA ASP A 349 23.86 7.25 -12.15
C ASP A 349 23.54 6.48 -10.86
N LYS A 350 24.11 5.28 -10.71
CA LYS A 350 23.94 4.46 -9.50
C LYS A 350 24.57 5.10 -8.27
N LEU A 351 25.78 5.67 -8.42
CA LEU A 351 26.47 6.35 -7.33
C LEU A 351 25.78 7.66 -6.97
N LYS A 352 25.49 8.51 -7.98
CA LYS A 352 24.76 9.78 -7.81
C LYS A 352 23.47 9.59 -7.04
N GLN A 353 22.67 8.57 -7.38
CA GLN A 353 21.45 8.26 -6.64
C GLN A 353 21.69 8.03 -5.14
N GLN A 354 22.79 7.38 -4.74
CA GLN A 354 23.10 7.12 -3.34
C GLN A 354 23.66 8.34 -2.61
N LEU A 355 24.45 9.17 -3.30
CA LEU A 355 25.06 10.36 -2.70
C LEU A 355 24.07 11.50 -2.55
N ASP A 356 23.12 11.61 -3.50
CA ASP A 356 22.13 12.68 -3.52
C ASP A 356 20.96 12.41 -2.57
N GLN A 357 20.53 11.15 -2.41
CA GLN A 357 19.38 10.82 -1.56
C GLN A 357 19.76 10.71 -0.07
N VAL A 358 19.67 11.84 0.64
CA VAL A 358 19.95 11.91 2.09
C VAL A 358 18.88 11.15 2.90
N PRO A 359 19.26 10.25 3.82
CA PRO A 359 18.29 9.57 4.69
C PRO A 359 17.64 10.55 5.69
N VAL A 360 16.31 10.50 5.79
CA VAL A 360 15.51 11.31 6.72
C VAL A 360 14.65 10.36 7.55
N PHE A 361 14.83 10.34 8.87
CA PHE A 361 14.20 9.37 9.77
C PHE A 361 13.21 10.03 10.73
N GLY A 362 12.05 9.41 10.89
CA GLY A 362 11.24 9.58 12.09
C GLY A 362 11.03 8.24 12.81
N PHE A 363 10.36 8.27 13.97
CA PHE A 363 10.03 7.06 14.73
C PHE A 363 8.54 6.75 14.61
N ASN A 364 8.20 5.56 14.09
CA ASN A 364 6.80 5.16 13.86
C ASN A 364 6.07 6.10 12.87
N SER A 365 6.84 6.73 11.99
CA SER A 365 6.33 7.66 10.99
C SER A 365 5.49 7.00 9.91
N GLY A 366 5.82 5.79 9.48
CA GLY A 366 5.07 5.10 8.45
C GLY A 366 3.60 4.90 8.83
N PRO A 367 3.32 4.39 10.05
CA PRO A 367 1.96 4.25 10.57
C PRO A 367 1.32 5.56 11.06
N TYR A 368 2.10 6.55 11.54
CA TYR A 368 1.57 7.77 12.15
C TYR A 368 1.96 9.05 11.39
N ASP A 369 3.19 9.56 11.51
CA ASP A 369 3.55 10.90 11.00
C ASP A 369 3.26 11.10 9.52
N ILE A 370 3.59 10.13 8.67
CA ILE A 370 3.35 10.22 7.22
C ILE A 370 1.84 10.29 6.95
N ASN A 371 1.02 9.59 7.73
CA ASN A 371 -0.44 9.66 7.63
C ASN A 371 -0.98 11.01 8.15
N LEU A 372 -0.35 11.58 9.18
CA LEU A 372 -0.68 12.90 9.74
C LEU A 372 -0.47 14.02 8.72
N ILE A 373 0.60 13.94 7.91
CA ILE A 373 0.97 15.00 6.96
C ILE A 373 0.59 14.69 5.51
N LYS A 374 0.02 13.51 5.25
CA LYS A 374 -0.15 12.93 3.90
C LYS A 374 -0.93 13.83 2.94
N SER A 375 -1.93 14.53 3.46
CA SER A 375 -2.86 15.38 2.70
C SER A 375 -2.12 16.42 1.85
N ASP A 376 -1.04 16.99 2.41
CA ASP A 376 -0.28 18.07 1.82
C ASP A 376 1.16 17.65 1.44
N LEU A 377 1.66 16.56 2.02
CA LEU A 377 3.03 16.07 1.83
C LEU A 377 3.47 16.05 0.36
N PHE A 378 2.69 15.37 -0.49
CA PHE A 378 3.04 15.16 -1.90
C PHE A 378 2.91 16.41 -2.75
N ALA A 379 2.06 17.36 -2.32
CA ALA A 379 1.96 18.67 -2.94
C ALA A 379 3.18 19.53 -2.58
N VAL A 380 3.59 19.52 -1.31
CA VAL A 380 4.73 20.30 -0.79
C VAL A 380 6.06 19.81 -1.35
N ILE A 381 6.30 18.50 -1.39
CA ILE A 381 7.56 17.94 -1.94
C ILE A 381 7.57 17.85 -3.47
N GLY A 382 6.40 17.98 -4.10
CA GLY A 382 6.18 17.84 -5.54
C GLY A 382 6.08 16.38 -6.00
N THR A 383 4.96 16.02 -6.64
CA THR A 383 4.70 14.65 -7.13
C THR A 383 5.75 14.17 -8.13
N ASP A 384 6.27 15.07 -8.99
CA ASP A 384 7.31 14.77 -9.98
C ASP A 384 8.69 14.48 -9.35
N ASN A 385 8.89 14.93 -8.11
CA ASN A 385 10.12 14.67 -7.36
C ASN A 385 10.15 13.23 -6.82
N ILE A 386 8.99 12.58 -6.64
CA ILE A 386 8.91 11.21 -6.13
C ILE A 386 9.50 10.21 -7.13
N LYS A 387 10.60 9.56 -6.74
CA LYS A 387 11.25 8.52 -7.55
C LYS A 387 10.72 7.13 -7.23
N SER A 388 10.39 6.86 -5.98
CA SER A 388 9.77 5.60 -5.58
C SER A 388 9.14 5.69 -4.19
N ALA A 389 8.06 4.94 -3.95
CA ALA A 389 7.53 4.70 -2.62
C ALA A 389 7.36 3.19 -2.36
N ILE A 390 7.71 2.75 -1.15
CA ILE A 390 7.50 1.39 -0.66
C ILE A 390 6.45 1.45 0.46
N LYS A 391 5.31 0.80 0.26
CA LYS A 391 4.16 0.80 1.18
C LYS A 391 3.68 -0.63 1.42
N ASN A 392 3.56 -1.05 2.69
CA ASN A 392 3.08 -2.38 3.08
C ASN A 392 2.70 -2.49 4.58
N PRO A 393 1.44 -2.32 5.02
CA PRO A 393 0.39 -1.43 4.50
C PRO A 393 0.68 0.07 4.77
N SER A 394 1.62 0.36 5.69
CA SER A 394 2.15 1.68 5.99
C SER A 394 3.34 2.03 5.10
N TYR A 395 3.76 3.30 5.11
CA TYR A 395 4.95 3.74 4.39
C TYR A 395 6.24 3.22 5.04
N MET A 396 7.04 2.47 4.28
CA MET A 396 8.37 2.05 4.71
C MET A 396 9.46 2.97 4.15
N CYS A 397 9.22 3.55 2.98
CA CYS A 397 10.17 4.44 2.31
C CYS A 397 9.44 5.34 1.30
N ILE A 398 9.75 6.64 1.32
CA ILE A 398 9.43 7.59 0.25
C ILE A 398 10.75 8.19 -0.22
N ALA A 399 11.14 7.93 -1.47
CA ALA A 399 12.39 8.42 -2.04
C ALA A 399 12.10 9.48 -3.10
N THR A 400 12.70 10.66 -2.94
CA THR A 400 12.71 11.77 -3.90
C THR A 400 14.02 11.77 -4.69
N SER A 401 14.34 12.84 -5.42
CA SER A 401 15.67 12.96 -6.06
C SER A 401 16.81 13.20 -5.06
N ASP A 402 16.51 13.77 -3.90
CA ASP A 402 17.43 14.40 -2.95
C ASP A 402 17.29 13.89 -1.50
N MET A 403 16.23 13.16 -1.18
CA MET A 403 16.05 12.56 0.14
C MET A 403 15.36 11.21 0.07
N LYS A 404 15.49 10.47 1.18
CA LYS A 404 14.82 9.19 1.40
C LYS A 404 14.23 9.19 2.79
N MET A 405 12.93 9.45 2.88
CA MET A 405 12.17 9.37 4.12
C MET A 405 12.00 7.91 4.51
N LEU A 406 12.44 7.58 5.72
CA LEU A 406 12.50 6.24 6.31
C LEU A 406 11.92 6.27 7.72
N ASP A 407 11.50 5.12 8.21
CA ASP A 407 10.98 4.97 9.57
C ASP A 407 11.84 3.96 10.32
N ILE A 408 12.45 4.40 11.42
CA ILE A 408 13.36 3.57 12.22
C ILE A 408 12.64 2.38 12.86
N SER A 409 11.32 2.46 13.06
CA SER A 409 10.51 1.37 13.62
C SER A 409 10.57 0.11 12.75
N ASN A 410 10.85 0.25 11.45
CA ASN A 410 11.08 -0.87 10.53
C ASN A 410 12.41 -1.60 10.78
N TYR A 411 13.35 -0.98 11.51
CA TYR A 411 14.68 -1.50 11.81
C TYR A 411 14.79 -2.14 13.20
N VAL A 412 13.68 -2.23 13.93
CA VAL A 412 13.60 -2.80 15.27
C VAL A 412 12.45 -3.81 15.36
N PRO A 413 12.39 -4.67 16.40
CA PRO A 413 11.27 -5.57 16.60
C PRO A 413 9.94 -4.81 16.69
N ALA A 414 8.89 -5.40 16.12
CA ALA A 414 7.54 -4.81 16.14
C ALA A 414 7.07 -4.52 17.58
N GLY A 415 6.40 -3.39 17.77
CA GLY A 415 5.90 -2.96 19.09
C GLY A 415 6.96 -2.31 20.00
N THR A 416 8.19 -2.09 19.52
CA THR A 416 9.21 -1.32 20.25
C THR A 416 8.78 0.14 20.32
N SER A 417 8.67 0.71 21.53
CA SER A 417 8.43 2.14 21.74
C SER A 417 9.73 2.94 21.57
N TYR A 418 9.59 4.25 21.33
CA TYR A 418 10.72 5.17 21.24
C TYR A 418 11.59 5.14 22.51
N ASP A 419 10.98 5.24 23.69
CA ASP A 419 11.67 5.12 24.98
C ASP A 419 12.47 3.81 25.13
N LYS A 420 11.89 2.68 24.70
CA LYS A 420 12.59 1.38 24.74
C LYS A 420 13.74 1.34 23.74
N TYR A 421 13.57 1.95 22.57
CA TYR A 421 14.62 2.10 21.57
C TYR A 421 15.79 2.90 22.13
N LEU A 422 15.54 4.10 22.69
CA LEU A 422 16.58 4.92 23.31
C LEU A 422 17.28 4.18 24.45
N THR A 423 16.51 3.55 25.36
CA THR A 423 17.08 2.81 26.49
C THR A 423 17.98 1.66 26.02
N THR A 424 17.61 0.97 24.94
CA THR A 424 18.39 -0.14 24.38
C THR A 424 19.76 0.32 23.88
N TYR A 425 19.83 1.46 23.19
CA TYR A 425 21.05 1.92 22.53
C TYR A 425 21.88 2.92 23.35
N LEU A 426 21.27 3.59 24.33
CA LEU A 426 21.89 4.65 25.13
C LEU A 426 21.95 4.32 26.64
N GLY A 427 21.27 3.26 27.10
CA GLY A 427 21.31 2.82 28.49
C GLY A 427 20.41 3.62 29.45
N GLY A 428 19.47 4.41 28.92
CA GLY A 428 18.50 5.19 29.69
C GLY A 428 19.10 6.38 30.47
N CYS A 429 18.26 7.13 31.18
CA CYS A 429 18.70 8.21 32.06
C CYS A 429 19.42 7.66 33.30
N LYS A 430 20.66 8.16 33.55
CA LYS A 430 21.50 7.79 34.70
C LYS A 430 21.58 8.87 35.79
N CYS A 431 20.75 9.91 35.71
CA CYS A 431 20.78 11.01 36.68
C CYS A 431 20.09 10.59 38.00
N ASP A 432 20.72 10.88 39.14
CA ASP A 432 20.21 10.53 40.47
C ASP A 432 18.89 11.23 40.81
N GLY A 433 18.64 12.42 40.24
CA GLY A 433 17.40 13.17 40.38
C GLY A 433 16.58 13.21 39.09
N LYS A 434 15.60 12.31 38.94
CA LYS A 434 14.74 12.26 37.73
C LYS A 434 13.91 13.53 37.52
N VAL A 435 13.50 14.21 38.59
CA VAL A 435 12.71 15.45 38.51
C VAL A 435 13.52 16.56 37.84
N ARG A 436 14.76 16.79 38.26
CA ARG A 436 15.64 17.89 37.79
C ARG A 436 16.61 17.47 36.68
N CYS A 437 16.31 16.38 35.99
CA CYS A 437 17.17 15.83 34.95
C CYS A 437 17.06 16.62 33.63
N ILE A 438 18.20 17.09 33.13
CA ILE A 438 18.35 17.82 31.85
C ILE A 438 19.13 17.04 30.77
N CYS A 439 19.46 15.76 30.99
CA CYS A 439 20.33 15.00 30.08
C CYS A 439 19.68 14.60 28.74
N GLY A 440 18.43 15.01 28.49
CA GLY A 440 17.67 14.65 27.28
C GLY A 440 17.13 13.23 27.26
N LEU A 441 17.59 12.33 28.13
CA LEU A 441 17.10 10.94 28.26
C LEU A 441 16.05 10.77 29.36
N GLY A 442 15.76 11.84 30.11
CA GLY A 442 14.70 11.84 31.14
C GLY A 442 13.33 12.02 30.50
N LYS A 443 12.30 11.36 31.06
CA LYS A 443 10.92 11.40 30.56
C LYS A 443 10.41 12.84 30.40
N GLY A 444 10.08 13.25 29.18
CA GLY A 444 9.27 14.44 28.91
C GLY A 444 7.79 14.16 29.21
N LEU A 445 7.02 15.19 29.56
CA LEU A 445 5.58 15.09 29.77
C LEU A 445 4.89 16.21 29.00
N PHE A 446 3.87 15.84 28.24
CA PHE A 446 3.10 16.77 27.41
C PHE A 446 1.60 16.48 27.54
N PRO A 447 0.74 17.52 27.67
CA PRO A 447 -0.69 17.33 27.96
C PRO A 447 -1.50 17.14 26.66
N TYR A 448 -1.27 16.03 25.95
CA TYR A 448 -1.83 15.75 24.62
C TYR A 448 -3.33 16.02 24.48
N GLU A 449 -4.14 15.51 25.41
CA GLU A 449 -5.61 15.61 25.35
C GLU A 449 -6.14 17.01 25.73
N TYR A 450 -5.28 17.87 26.29
CA TYR A 450 -5.58 19.27 26.57
C TYR A 450 -5.36 20.16 25.34
N ILE A 451 -4.44 19.79 24.45
CA ILE A 451 -4.12 20.54 23.22
C ILE A 451 -5.17 20.27 22.14
N THR A 452 -6.33 20.89 22.29
CA THR A 452 -7.50 20.70 21.41
C THR A 452 -7.62 21.73 20.28
N SER A 453 -6.86 22.83 20.37
CA SER A 453 -6.78 23.86 19.33
C SER A 453 -5.44 24.61 19.40
N PHE A 454 -5.09 25.34 18.34
CA PHE A 454 -3.84 26.13 18.30
C PHE A 454 -3.80 27.22 19.38
N ASN A 455 -4.94 27.81 19.74
CA ASN A 455 -5.02 28.90 20.73
C ASN A 455 -4.58 28.47 22.13
N VAL A 456 -4.73 27.18 22.47
CA VAL A 456 -4.25 26.62 23.75
C VAL A 456 -2.75 26.82 23.90
N LEU A 457 -1.98 26.79 22.80
CA LEU A 457 -0.53 26.98 22.86
C LEU A 457 -0.11 28.39 23.30
N ILE A 458 -1.02 29.38 23.25
CA ILE A 458 -0.76 30.78 23.65
C ILE A 458 -1.02 30.98 25.15
N GLU A 459 -1.66 30.02 25.82
CA GLU A 459 -1.91 30.10 27.26
C GLU A 459 -0.60 30.23 28.04
N THR A 460 -0.61 31.10 29.05
CA THR A 460 0.58 31.52 29.81
C THR A 460 0.74 30.83 31.15
N GLN A 461 -0.17 29.89 31.48
CA GLN A 461 -0.17 29.17 32.74
C GLN A 461 0.17 27.70 32.50
N ILE A 462 0.83 27.08 33.48
CA ILE A 462 1.10 25.64 33.47
C ILE A 462 -0.24 24.91 33.50
N PRO A 463 -0.48 23.93 32.60
CA PRO A 463 -1.71 23.15 32.63
C PRO A 463 -1.91 22.42 33.97
N PRO A 464 -3.16 22.28 34.44
CA PRO A 464 -3.44 21.58 35.68
C PRO A 464 -3.01 20.12 35.59
N LYS A 465 -2.68 19.48 36.72
CA LYS A 465 -2.20 18.08 36.77
C LYS A 465 -3.07 17.11 35.94
N ALA A 466 -4.40 17.21 36.06
CA ALA A 466 -5.34 16.35 35.35
C ALA A 466 -5.29 16.48 33.81
N ALA A 467 -4.72 17.57 33.27
CA ALA A 467 -4.55 17.78 31.83
C ALA A 467 -3.51 16.84 31.20
N PHE A 468 -2.66 16.21 32.03
CA PHE A 468 -1.63 15.27 31.59
C PHE A 468 -2.09 13.81 31.66
N ASP A 469 -3.30 13.55 32.13
CA ASP A 469 -3.88 12.21 32.16
C ASP A 469 -4.20 11.74 30.72
N SER A 470 -4.11 10.43 30.48
CA SER A 470 -4.41 9.82 29.18
C SER A 470 -5.65 8.95 29.27
N LYS A 471 -6.76 9.40 28.68
CA LYS A 471 -7.97 8.59 28.48
C LYS A 471 -7.72 7.44 27.52
N LEU A 472 -6.84 7.64 26.52
CA LEU A 472 -6.47 6.58 25.58
C LEU A 472 -5.80 5.38 26.26
N ARG A 473 -5.01 5.64 27.31
CA ARG A 473 -4.28 4.60 28.07
C ARG A 473 -4.92 4.27 29.42
N GLY A 474 -5.91 5.05 29.86
CA GLY A 474 -6.51 4.92 31.19
C GLY A 474 -5.52 5.21 32.32
N THR A 475 -4.58 6.13 32.13
CA THR A 475 -3.49 6.40 33.09
C THR A 475 -3.51 7.86 33.57
N SER A 476 -3.29 8.07 34.86
CA SER A 476 -3.04 9.40 35.44
C SER A 476 -1.59 9.59 35.82
N ILE A 477 -1.11 10.84 35.80
CA ILE A 477 0.29 11.13 36.17
C ILE A 477 0.50 11.17 37.69
N SER A 478 1.73 10.84 38.13
CA SER A 478 2.11 10.93 39.55
C SER A 478 2.34 12.37 40.01
N ASN A 479 2.45 12.58 41.33
CA ASN A 479 2.81 13.91 41.86
C ASN A 479 4.24 14.31 41.44
N ASP A 480 5.21 13.39 41.53
CA ASP A 480 6.60 13.66 41.15
C ASP A 480 6.75 14.00 39.65
N GLU A 481 5.92 13.38 38.80
CA GLU A 481 5.84 13.69 37.38
C GLU A 481 5.33 15.11 37.14
N TYR A 482 4.34 15.56 37.90
CA TYR A 482 3.85 16.93 37.80
C TYR A 482 4.84 17.97 38.36
N GLU A 483 5.55 17.65 39.45
CA GLU A 483 6.63 18.49 39.96
C GLU A 483 7.77 18.66 38.95
N ARG A 484 8.05 17.63 38.13
CA ARG A 484 8.98 17.74 37.00
C ARG A 484 8.50 18.75 35.96
N VAL A 485 7.21 18.76 35.63
CA VAL A 485 6.66 19.74 34.67
C VAL A 485 6.83 21.17 35.20
N LYS A 486 6.49 21.42 36.48
CA LYS A 486 6.67 22.73 37.11
C LYS A 486 8.13 23.18 37.10
N TRP A 487 9.04 22.28 37.49
CA TRP A 487 10.46 22.57 37.50
C TRP A 487 11.00 22.90 36.11
N VAL A 488 10.61 22.14 35.07
CA VAL A 488 11.01 22.41 33.68
C VAL A 488 10.48 23.77 33.22
N TRP A 489 9.22 24.09 33.53
CA TRP A 489 8.61 25.36 33.17
C TRP A 489 9.39 26.55 33.75
N GLU A 490 9.74 26.47 35.04
CA GLU A 490 10.53 27.50 35.73
C GLU A 490 11.99 27.54 35.25
N TYR A 491 12.64 26.38 35.10
CA TYR A 491 14.06 26.28 34.76
C TYR A 491 14.38 26.83 33.37
N TYR A 492 13.49 26.60 32.39
CA TYR A 492 13.62 27.13 31.03
C TYR A 492 12.92 28.47 30.82
N ASP A 493 12.41 29.10 31.89
CA ASP A 493 11.68 30.38 31.87
C ASP A 493 10.54 30.43 30.84
N MET A 494 9.77 29.34 30.75
CA MET A 494 8.69 29.18 29.79
C MET A 494 7.58 30.21 30.04
N LYS A 495 7.11 30.87 28.97
CA LYS A 495 6.05 31.88 29.05
C LYS A 495 4.71 31.36 28.59
N THR A 496 4.70 30.33 27.76
CA THR A 496 3.52 29.79 27.11
C THR A 496 3.57 28.27 26.98
N ILE A 497 2.42 27.63 26.79
CA ILE A 497 2.35 26.19 26.47
C ILE A 497 3.12 25.87 25.19
N LYS A 498 3.23 26.81 24.23
CA LYS A 498 4.08 26.67 23.05
C LYS A 498 5.56 26.43 23.42
N ASP A 499 6.08 27.10 24.44
CA ASP A 499 7.48 26.91 24.88
C ASP A 499 7.67 25.48 25.44
N LEU A 500 6.68 24.98 26.18
CA LEU A 500 6.65 23.60 26.66
C LEU A 500 6.58 22.60 25.50
N LEU A 501 5.76 22.85 24.48
CA LEU A 501 5.68 22.03 23.26
C LEU A 501 7.03 21.97 22.55
N VAL A 502 7.67 23.12 22.31
CA VAL A 502 8.97 23.20 21.62
C VAL A 502 10.04 22.45 22.40
N TRP A 503 10.09 22.64 23.72
CA TRP A 503 11.02 21.90 24.58
C TRP A 503 10.77 20.39 24.48
N TYR A 504 9.52 19.96 24.63
CA TYR A 504 9.14 18.56 24.59
C TYR A 504 9.50 17.91 23.24
N ASN A 505 9.09 18.53 22.13
CA ASN A 505 9.34 18.01 20.79
C ASN A 505 10.84 17.93 20.47
N ASN A 506 11.66 18.86 20.98
CA ASN A 506 13.11 18.86 20.83
C ASN A 506 13.82 17.72 21.59
N LEU A 507 13.25 17.22 22.69
CA LEU A 507 13.83 16.10 23.43
C LEU A 507 13.92 14.83 22.60
N ASP A 508 13.04 14.68 21.61
CA ASP A 508 12.90 13.45 20.85
C ASP A 508 13.81 13.38 19.61
N VAL A 509 14.56 14.44 19.25
CA VAL A 509 15.44 14.41 18.06
C VAL A 509 16.94 14.23 18.37
N VAL A 510 17.48 14.83 19.43
CA VAL A 510 18.92 14.72 19.72
C VAL A 510 19.34 13.32 20.20
N PRO A 511 18.66 12.72 21.20
CA PRO A 511 18.93 11.32 21.58
C PRO A 511 18.71 10.35 20.42
N PHE A 512 17.78 10.68 19.52
CA PHE A 512 17.48 9.85 18.35
C PHE A 512 18.69 9.68 17.43
N ILE A 513 19.40 10.78 17.12
CA ILE A 513 20.64 10.76 16.34
C ILE A 513 21.65 9.81 16.99
N LYS A 514 21.85 9.93 18.30
CA LYS A 514 22.81 9.10 19.05
C LYS A 514 22.42 7.63 19.04
N ALA A 515 21.13 7.33 19.20
CA ALA A 515 20.62 5.96 19.13
C ALA A 515 20.78 5.34 17.74
N ILE A 516 20.50 6.09 16.66
CA ILE A 516 20.74 5.64 15.28
C ILE A 516 22.24 5.38 15.06
N LYS A 517 23.13 6.31 15.47
CA LYS A 517 24.58 6.11 15.36
C LYS A 517 25.02 4.81 16.07
N SER A 518 24.54 4.57 17.30
CA SER A 518 24.80 3.33 18.06
C SER A 518 24.26 2.07 17.38
N GLN A 519 23.02 2.11 16.85
CA GLN A 519 22.42 1.00 16.11
C GLN A 519 23.21 0.67 14.84
N ARG A 520 23.74 1.66 14.13
CA ARG A 520 24.52 1.45 12.91
C ARG A 520 25.81 0.68 13.16
N GLU A 521 26.48 0.93 14.28
CA GLU A 521 27.70 0.20 14.65
C GLU A 521 27.48 -1.30 14.79
N LEU A 522 26.25 -1.75 15.10
CA LEU A 522 25.90 -3.17 15.08
C LEU A 522 25.97 -3.77 13.67
N PHE A 523 25.40 -3.09 12.67
CA PHE A 523 25.33 -3.58 11.30
C PHE A 523 26.66 -3.44 10.55
N LYS A 524 27.50 -2.46 10.93
CA LYS A 524 28.86 -2.34 10.41
C LYS A 524 29.73 -3.57 10.71
N ARG A 525 29.46 -4.31 11.80
CA ARG A 525 30.14 -5.59 12.12
C ARG A 525 29.89 -6.68 11.06
N PHE A 526 28.86 -6.51 10.23
CA PHE A 526 28.52 -7.40 9.13
C PHE A 526 28.82 -6.77 7.75
N ASP A 527 29.59 -5.68 7.72
CA ASP A 527 29.86 -4.85 6.53
C ASP A 527 28.58 -4.36 5.82
N LEU A 528 27.53 -4.03 6.57
CA LEU A 528 26.26 -3.53 6.04
C LEU A 528 26.05 -2.07 6.44
N ASP A 529 25.66 -1.24 5.47
CA ASP A 529 25.16 0.10 5.75
C ASP A 529 23.64 0.06 5.93
N MET A 530 23.17 0.34 7.14
CA MET A 530 21.75 0.36 7.49
C MET A 530 20.89 1.18 6.53
N PHE A 531 21.40 2.27 5.95
CA PHE A 531 20.64 3.21 5.12
C PHE A 531 20.50 2.75 3.66
N VAL A 532 21.55 2.10 3.17
CA VAL A 532 21.72 1.70 1.77
C VAL A 532 21.30 0.24 1.57
N ASP A 533 21.65 -0.63 2.51
CA ASP A 533 21.51 -2.07 2.34
C ASP A 533 20.11 -2.61 2.61
N GLY A 534 19.25 -1.87 3.33
CA GLY A 534 17.89 -2.29 3.60
C GLY A 534 16.99 -1.13 4.05
N VAL A 535 15.68 -1.31 3.89
CA VAL A 535 14.64 -0.40 4.43
C VAL A 535 13.93 -0.99 5.65
N SER A 536 14.42 -2.12 6.15
CA SER A 536 13.86 -2.82 7.30
C SER A 536 14.86 -3.83 7.88
N LEU A 537 14.65 -4.20 9.14
CA LEU A 537 15.41 -5.22 9.85
C LEU A 537 15.38 -6.58 9.12
N PRO A 538 14.23 -7.12 8.66
CA PRO A 538 14.22 -8.37 7.90
C PRO A 538 15.10 -8.34 6.64
N GLY A 539 15.15 -7.21 5.93
CA GLY A 539 16.00 -7.05 4.74
C GLY A 539 17.49 -7.03 5.07
N LEU A 540 17.88 -6.44 6.20
CA LEU A 540 19.27 -6.48 6.69
C LEU A 540 19.63 -7.87 7.22
N SER A 541 18.73 -8.50 7.99
CA SER A 541 18.92 -9.85 8.51
C SER A 541 19.04 -10.90 7.39
N GLU A 542 18.29 -10.76 6.30
CA GLU A 542 18.44 -11.60 5.09
C GLU A 542 19.88 -11.52 4.57
N LYS A 543 20.44 -10.31 4.44
CA LYS A 543 21.83 -10.12 3.98
C LYS A 543 22.84 -10.78 4.91
N VAL A 544 22.71 -10.59 6.22
CA VAL A 544 23.59 -11.22 7.22
C VAL A 544 23.51 -12.75 7.14
N MET A 545 22.30 -13.30 7.07
CA MET A 545 22.07 -14.74 6.95
C MET A 545 22.78 -15.32 5.71
N TYR A 546 22.61 -14.66 4.55
CA TYR A 546 23.28 -15.12 3.33
C TYR A 546 24.79 -14.97 3.41
N GLN A 547 25.34 -13.92 4.00
CA GLN A 547 26.81 -13.80 4.20
C GLN A 547 27.38 -14.95 5.02
N ALA A 548 26.69 -15.41 6.07
CA ALA A 548 27.15 -16.50 6.93
C ALA A 548 27.05 -17.89 6.27
N CYS A 549 26.09 -18.10 5.37
CA CYS A 549 25.80 -19.43 4.82
C CYS A 549 26.24 -19.62 3.35
N PHE A 550 26.64 -18.57 2.63
CA PHE A 550 26.81 -18.62 1.16
C PHE A 550 27.86 -19.64 0.70
N ASP A 551 29.01 -19.71 1.37
CA ASP A 551 30.15 -20.51 0.91
C ASP A 551 29.88 -22.03 0.95
N ASN A 552 28.85 -22.45 1.67
CA ASN A 552 28.45 -23.86 1.81
C ASN A 552 27.32 -24.27 0.84
N LEU A 553 26.81 -23.36 0.00
CA LEU A 553 25.70 -23.66 -0.91
C LEU A 553 26.18 -24.35 -2.19
N LYS A 554 25.55 -25.49 -2.52
CA LYS A 554 25.79 -26.21 -3.78
C LYS A 554 24.92 -25.64 -4.89
N TYR A 555 25.48 -25.51 -6.09
CA TYR A 555 24.69 -25.11 -7.25
C TYR A 555 23.64 -26.17 -7.59
N PRO A 556 22.38 -25.77 -7.82
CA PRO A 556 21.35 -26.70 -8.23
C PRO A 556 21.66 -27.29 -9.62
N SER A 557 21.24 -28.54 -9.84
CA SER A 557 21.33 -29.15 -11.17
C SER A 557 20.58 -28.31 -12.20
N ARG A 558 21.13 -28.21 -13.41
CA ARG A 558 20.45 -27.59 -14.56
C ARG A 558 19.35 -28.49 -15.14
N THR A 559 19.31 -29.77 -14.78
CA THR A 559 18.26 -30.68 -15.20
C THR A 559 16.95 -30.32 -14.50
N PRO A 560 15.85 -30.06 -15.25
CA PRO A 560 14.55 -29.78 -14.64
C PRO A 560 14.11 -30.90 -13.69
N ALA A 561 13.64 -30.53 -12.49
CA ALA A 561 13.03 -31.48 -11.58
C ALA A 561 11.69 -31.99 -12.16
N LYS A 562 11.34 -33.25 -11.88
CA LYS A 562 10.00 -33.76 -12.19
C LYS A 562 8.98 -32.97 -11.36
N ALA A 563 7.87 -32.56 -11.98
CA ALA A 563 6.79 -31.91 -11.27
C ALA A 563 6.26 -32.85 -10.18
N PHE A 564 6.07 -32.31 -8.97
CA PHE A 564 5.45 -33.07 -7.88
C PHE A 564 4.01 -33.42 -8.25
N GLN A 565 3.62 -34.68 -8.07
CA GLN A 565 2.26 -35.15 -8.17
C GLN A 565 1.85 -35.73 -6.82
N PHE A 566 0.64 -35.43 -6.36
CA PHE A 566 0.18 -35.91 -5.06
C PHE A 566 0.16 -37.45 -5.02
N PRO A 567 0.83 -38.11 -4.05
CA PRO A 567 0.88 -39.56 -4.04
C PRO A 567 -0.50 -40.19 -3.79
N ALA A 568 -0.94 -41.08 -4.69
CA ALA A 568 -2.21 -41.80 -4.57
C ALA A 568 -2.36 -42.55 -3.22
N LYS A 569 -1.25 -43.09 -2.69
CA LYS A 569 -1.20 -43.77 -1.38
C LYS A 569 -1.52 -42.83 -0.21
N ARG A 570 -1.21 -41.53 -0.30
CA ARG A 570 -1.55 -40.56 0.74
C ARG A 570 -3.02 -40.16 0.67
N MET A 571 -3.58 -40.12 -0.54
CA MET A 571 -5.00 -39.85 -0.77
C MET A 571 -5.91 -40.95 -0.19
N SER A 572 -5.52 -42.22 -0.29
CA SER A 572 -6.28 -43.31 0.33
C SER A 572 -6.31 -43.20 1.86
N GLY A 573 -5.25 -42.67 2.48
CA GLY A 573 -5.22 -42.36 3.91
C GLY A 573 -6.25 -41.30 4.33
N TYR A 574 -6.37 -40.20 3.58
CA TYR A 574 -7.39 -39.18 3.86
C TYR A 574 -8.81 -39.71 3.71
N LYS A 575 -9.08 -40.49 2.66
CA LYS A 575 -10.39 -41.15 2.49
C LYS A 575 -10.73 -42.06 3.67
N LYS A 576 -9.74 -42.76 4.21
CA LYS A 576 -9.92 -43.61 5.39
C LYS A 576 -10.24 -42.77 6.63
N GLN A 577 -9.49 -41.70 6.88
CA GLN A 577 -9.76 -40.77 7.99
C GLN A 577 -11.14 -40.13 7.90
N ASP A 578 -11.57 -39.69 6.71
CA ASP A 578 -12.88 -39.09 6.52
C ASP A 578 -14.01 -40.10 6.73
N ALA A 579 -13.82 -41.35 6.30
CA ALA A 579 -14.75 -42.44 6.58
C ALA A 579 -14.82 -42.75 8.08
N GLU A 580 -13.67 -42.85 8.77
CA GLU A 580 -13.59 -43.07 10.23
C GLU A 580 -14.23 -41.90 11.00
N SER A 581 -14.08 -40.67 10.52
CA SER A 581 -14.61 -39.44 11.15
C SER A 581 -16.04 -39.07 10.71
N LYS A 582 -16.67 -39.87 9.84
CA LYS A 582 -17.99 -39.59 9.21
C LYS A 582 -18.07 -38.21 8.53
N ARG A 583 -17.00 -37.76 7.86
CA ARG A 583 -16.96 -36.47 7.13
C ARG A 583 -17.29 -36.69 5.64
N GLU A 584 -18.23 -35.92 5.11
CA GLU A 584 -18.67 -36.00 3.70
C GLU A 584 -17.86 -35.08 2.76
N PHE A 585 -16.53 -35.04 2.87
CA PHE A 585 -15.73 -34.16 2.00
C PHE A 585 -15.02 -34.91 0.86
N GLY A 586 -15.52 -34.77 -0.36
CA GLY A 586 -15.04 -35.48 -1.56
C GLY A 586 -13.85 -34.82 -2.25
N MET A 587 -12.69 -34.73 -1.61
CA MET A 587 -11.46 -34.34 -2.33
C MET A 587 -11.09 -35.37 -3.40
N THR A 588 -10.53 -34.92 -4.52
CA THR A 588 -9.93 -35.75 -5.56
C THR A 588 -8.43 -35.47 -5.65
N LEU A 589 -7.67 -36.32 -6.35
CA LEU A 589 -6.26 -36.05 -6.62
C LEU A 589 -6.10 -34.74 -7.41
N ASP A 590 -6.96 -34.51 -8.40
CA ASP A 590 -6.97 -33.27 -9.18
C ASP A 590 -7.25 -32.04 -8.31
N HIS A 591 -8.14 -32.15 -7.32
CA HIS A 591 -8.37 -31.08 -6.35
C HIS A 591 -7.10 -30.80 -5.54
N LEU A 592 -6.38 -31.82 -5.08
CA LEU A 592 -5.13 -31.65 -4.33
C LEU A 592 -3.99 -31.09 -5.18
N ASP A 593 -3.83 -31.56 -6.41
CA ASP A 593 -2.84 -31.04 -7.35
C ASP A 593 -3.15 -29.59 -7.74
N MET A 594 -4.44 -29.24 -7.91
CA MET A 594 -4.88 -27.86 -8.12
C MET A 594 -4.60 -26.98 -6.89
N LEU A 595 -4.86 -27.48 -5.68
CA LEU A 595 -4.54 -26.77 -4.44
C LEU A 595 -3.03 -26.57 -4.29
N LEU A 596 -2.21 -27.56 -4.65
CA LEU A 596 -0.75 -27.45 -4.67
C LEU A 596 -0.26 -26.43 -5.68
N GLN A 597 -0.83 -26.39 -6.90
CA GLN A 597 -0.52 -25.36 -7.90
C GLN A 597 -0.91 -23.96 -7.41
N LYS A 598 -1.94 -23.85 -6.57
CA LYS A 598 -2.38 -22.60 -5.94
C LYS A 598 -1.61 -22.27 -4.65
N GLN A 599 -0.86 -23.21 -4.07
CA GLN A 599 -0.08 -22.97 -2.87
C GLN A 599 1.12 -22.08 -3.20
N LYS A 600 1.04 -20.84 -2.75
CA LYS A 600 2.17 -19.91 -2.74
C LYS A 600 2.80 -19.93 -1.36
N SER A 601 3.96 -20.57 -1.23
CA SER A 601 4.74 -20.58 0.01
C SER A 601 5.78 -19.45 0.00
N GLY A 602 5.88 -18.72 1.11
CA GLY A 602 6.90 -17.68 1.30
C GLY A 602 6.37 -16.26 1.09
N MET A 603 6.17 -15.83 -0.17
CA MET A 603 5.76 -14.45 -0.47
C MET A 603 4.95 -14.40 -1.76
N ASP A 604 3.70 -13.93 -1.68
CA ASP A 604 2.85 -13.73 -2.86
C ASP A 604 3.10 -12.36 -3.48
N MET A 605 4.03 -12.33 -4.44
CA MET A 605 4.40 -11.12 -5.19
C MET A 605 3.22 -10.49 -5.94
N SER A 606 2.13 -11.24 -6.20
CA SER A 606 0.94 -10.70 -6.87
C SER A 606 0.14 -9.73 -6.00
N LYS A 607 0.30 -9.81 -4.68
CA LYS A 607 -0.28 -8.86 -3.72
C LYS A 607 0.50 -7.55 -3.66
N HIS A 608 1.73 -7.52 -4.17
CA HIS A 608 2.55 -6.31 -4.16
C HIS A 608 2.02 -5.30 -5.17
N LYS A 609 1.80 -4.08 -4.70
CA LYS A 609 1.29 -2.97 -5.50
C LYS A 609 2.40 -1.94 -5.71
N GLU A 610 2.22 -1.09 -6.70
CA GLU A 610 3.01 0.12 -6.91
C GLU A 610 2.15 1.32 -6.55
N VAL A 611 2.72 2.24 -5.80
CA VAL A 611 2.07 3.50 -5.45
C VAL A 611 2.70 4.60 -6.28
N LYS A 612 1.86 5.44 -6.89
CA LYS A 612 2.25 6.61 -7.67
C LYS A 612 1.51 7.83 -7.14
N TYR A 613 2.06 9.01 -7.38
CA TYR A 613 1.45 10.27 -7.01
C TYR A 613 1.37 11.14 -8.24
N GLU A 614 0.22 11.78 -8.45
CA GLU A 614 -0.03 12.65 -9.59
C GLU A 614 -0.91 13.82 -9.12
N SER A 615 -0.61 15.03 -9.60
CA SER A 615 -1.43 16.24 -9.38
C SER A 615 -2.05 16.77 -10.67
N ASP A 616 -1.51 16.40 -11.84
CA ASP A 616 -2.08 16.76 -13.14
C ASP A 616 -3.31 15.90 -13.46
N GLN A 617 -4.43 16.57 -13.75
CA GLN A 617 -5.72 15.91 -14.01
C GLN A 617 -5.65 14.92 -15.18
N LYS A 618 -4.96 15.27 -16.27
CA LYS A 618 -4.84 14.37 -17.44
C LYS A 618 -3.98 13.15 -17.14
N ALA A 619 -2.93 13.32 -16.34
CA ALA A 619 -2.09 12.23 -15.87
C ALA A 619 -2.87 11.28 -14.95
N ILE A 620 -3.68 11.83 -14.03
CA ILE A 620 -4.57 11.06 -13.14
C ILE A 620 -5.55 10.22 -13.97
N GLU A 621 -6.30 10.85 -14.90
CA GLU A 621 -7.24 10.16 -15.80
C GLU A 621 -6.57 9.03 -16.57
N SER A 622 -5.39 9.30 -17.15
CA SER A 622 -4.58 8.32 -17.88
C SER A 622 -4.16 7.12 -17.00
N LYS A 623 -3.87 7.32 -15.71
CA LYS A 623 -3.58 6.20 -14.79
C LYS A 623 -4.82 5.41 -14.42
N ILE A 624 -5.96 6.07 -14.22
CA ILE A 624 -7.24 5.42 -13.88
C ILE A 624 -7.70 4.53 -15.04
N GLU A 625 -7.55 4.99 -16.27
CA GLU A 625 -7.87 4.24 -17.49
C GLU A 625 -6.93 3.05 -17.74
N HIS A 626 -5.76 3.02 -17.10
CA HIS A 626 -4.79 1.95 -17.29
C HIS A 626 -5.27 0.66 -16.62
N PHE A 627 -5.31 -0.47 -17.34
CA PHE A 627 -5.76 -1.79 -16.83
C PHE A 627 -5.10 -2.33 -15.55
N THR A 628 -3.96 -1.79 -15.13
CA THR A 628 -3.34 -2.15 -13.85
C THR A 628 -3.79 -1.28 -12.70
N PHE A 629 -4.67 -0.32 -12.91
CA PHE A 629 -5.28 0.48 -11.85
C PHE A 629 -5.94 -0.41 -10.80
N HIS A 630 -5.76 -0.06 -9.54
CA HIS A 630 -6.36 -0.80 -8.42
C HIS A 630 -7.20 0.09 -7.51
N GLY A 631 -6.74 1.30 -7.23
CA GLY A 631 -7.44 2.23 -6.36
C GLY A 631 -6.79 3.61 -6.39
N LEU A 632 -7.53 4.61 -5.94
CA LEU A 632 -7.10 5.99 -5.83
C LEU A 632 -7.56 6.53 -4.48
N GLU A 633 -6.71 7.34 -3.86
CA GLU A 633 -7.01 8.12 -2.67
C GLU A 633 -6.74 9.59 -3.00
N GLU A 634 -7.78 10.40 -2.87
CA GLU A 634 -7.70 11.85 -3.07
C GLU A 634 -6.95 12.48 -1.89
N LEU A 635 -5.97 13.31 -2.20
CA LEU A 635 -5.26 14.19 -1.27
C LEU A 635 -5.66 15.64 -1.59
N ASN A 636 -5.17 16.63 -0.84
CA ASN A 636 -5.62 18.02 -1.02
C ASN A 636 -5.33 18.53 -2.45
N ASP A 637 -4.06 18.49 -2.88
CA ASP A 637 -3.64 18.96 -4.21
C ASP A 637 -3.00 17.85 -5.07
N ALA A 638 -3.22 16.58 -4.71
CA ALA A 638 -2.66 15.43 -5.41
C ALA A 638 -3.53 14.18 -5.23
N CYS A 639 -3.19 13.10 -5.92
CA CYS A 639 -3.79 11.78 -5.73
C CYS A 639 -2.72 10.73 -5.46
N GLU A 640 -2.96 9.86 -4.47
CA GLU A 640 -2.24 8.60 -4.36
C GLU A 640 -2.93 7.53 -5.23
N ILE A 641 -2.23 7.01 -6.22
CA ILE A 641 -2.73 6.03 -7.18
C ILE A 641 -2.05 4.69 -6.92
N THR A 642 -2.85 3.68 -6.58
CA THR A 642 -2.38 2.32 -6.38
C THR A 642 -2.57 1.51 -7.67
N MET A 643 -1.48 0.88 -8.11
CA MET A 643 -1.40 0.08 -9.33
C MET A 643 -0.98 -1.37 -9.00
N LYS A 644 -1.55 -2.35 -9.69
CA LYS A 644 -1.06 -3.75 -9.69
C LYS A 644 0.24 -3.85 -10.49
N LYS A 645 1.15 -4.73 -10.06
CA LYS A 645 2.38 -5.02 -10.82
C LYS A 645 2.09 -5.95 -11.99
N ARG A 646 2.19 -5.44 -13.23
CA ARG A 646 2.02 -6.27 -14.42
C ARG A 646 3.06 -7.38 -14.53
N ARG A 647 4.33 -7.12 -14.22
CA ARG A 647 5.40 -8.11 -14.31
C ARG A 647 5.88 -8.49 -12.92
N LEU A 648 5.73 -9.77 -12.57
CA LEU A 648 6.16 -10.32 -11.30
C LEU A 648 7.43 -11.13 -11.54
N LYS A 649 8.56 -10.66 -11.02
CA LYS A 649 9.84 -11.38 -11.09
C LYS A 649 10.01 -12.23 -9.84
N ASN A 650 9.71 -13.52 -9.95
CA ASN A 650 9.80 -14.50 -8.88
C ASN A 650 11.24 -15.00 -8.76
N LYS A 651 12.09 -14.24 -8.07
CA LYS A 651 13.51 -14.57 -7.84
C LYS A 651 13.80 -15.20 -6.47
N ASN A 652 12.81 -15.22 -5.57
CA ASN A 652 12.99 -15.69 -4.20
C ASN A 652 13.02 -17.23 -4.17
N PRO A 653 13.85 -17.85 -3.32
CA PRO A 653 13.91 -19.30 -3.18
C PRO A 653 12.68 -19.84 -2.45
N ILE A 654 11.59 -20.11 -3.18
CA ILE A 654 10.31 -20.60 -2.63
C ILE A 654 10.49 -21.87 -1.79
N HIS A 655 11.40 -22.76 -2.20
CA HIS A 655 11.72 -24.00 -1.48
C HIS A 655 12.28 -23.76 -0.07
N LEU A 656 13.00 -22.66 0.16
CA LEU A 656 13.51 -22.31 1.48
C LEU A 656 12.36 -21.99 2.43
N SER A 657 11.37 -21.21 1.97
CA SER A 657 10.18 -20.92 2.77
C SER A 657 9.40 -22.20 3.10
N ILE A 658 9.24 -23.11 2.14
CA ILE A 658 8.61 -24.42 2.39
C ILE A 658 9.39 -25.18 3.46
N ALA A 659 10.70 -25.32 3.32
CA ALA A 659 11.54 -26.05 4.25
C ALA A 659 11.46 -25.47 5.67
N ILE A 660 11.54 -24.15 5.83
CA ILE A 660 11.42 -23.48 7.14
C ILE A 660 10.08 -23.85 7.81
N TYR A 661 8.95 -23.72 7.09
CA TYR A 661 7.64 -24.05 7.65
C TYR A 661 7.49 -25.54 7.98
N GLN A 662 8.01 -26.43 7.13
CA GLN A 662 7.91 -27.88 7.36
C GLN A 662 8.80 -28.33 8.51
N LEU A 663 10.02 -27.80 8.61
CA LEU A 663 10.94 -28.10 9.71
C LEU A 663 10.42 -27.57 11.05
N ALA A 664 9.83 -26.36 11.07
CA ALA A 664 9.19 -25.84 12.28
C ALA A 664 8.03 -26.73 12.74
N LYS A 665 7.15 -27.15 11.82
CA LYS A 665 6.06 -28.10 12.13
C LYS A 665 6.60 -29.45 12.59
N LEU A 666 7.63 -29.96 11.92
CA LEU A 666 8.27 -31.21 12.32
C LEU A 666 8.83 -31.09 13.74
N ARG A 667 9.49 -29.99 14.10
CA ARG A 667 10.02 -29.79 15.45
C ARG A 667 8.91 -29.74 16.51
N MET A 668 7.76 -29.13 16.22
CA MET A 668 6.59 -29.17 17.10
C MET A 668 6.04 -30.60 17.27
N LEU A 669 5.97 -31.38 16.18
CA LEU A 669 5.54 -32.77 16.22
C LEU A 669 6.54 -33.66 16.98
N GLN A 670 7.84 -33.44 16.79
CA GLN A 670 8.89 -34.12 17.53
C GLN A 670 8.80 -33.78 19.03
N PHE A 671 8.52 -32.53 19.38
CA PHE A 671 8.28 -32.18 20.77
C PHE A 671 7.08 -32.93 21.35
N TYR A 672 5.98 -33.03 20.60
CA TYR A 672 4.82 -33.80 21.04
C TYR A 672 5.14 -35.30 21.18
N TYR A 673 5.65 -35.97 20.15
CA TYR A 673 5.81 -37.42 20.14
C TYR A 673 7.10 -37.90 20.82
N ASP A 674 8.23 -37.24 20.56
CA ASP A 674 9.56 -37.67 21.02
C ASP A 674 9.93 -37.09 22.40
N CYS A 675 9.14 -36.14 22.93
CA CYS A 675 9.29 -35.62 24.28
C CYS A 675 8.05 -35.88 25.13
N ILE A 676 6.90 -35.26 24.83
CA ILE A 676 5.71 -35.36 25.70
C ILE A 676 5.13 -36.78 25.73
N ASP A 677 4.71 -37.35 24.60
CA ASP A 677 4.12 -38.71 24.53
C ASP A 677 5.14 -39.80 24.95
N PHE A 678 6.43 -39.55 24.70
CA PHE A 678 7.50 -40.47 25.10
C PHE A 678 7.64 -40.55 26.63
N TYR A 679 7.81 -39.41 27.32
CA TYR A 679 8.10 -39.39 28.76
C TYR A 679 6.88 -39.47 29.68
N PHE A 680 5.68 -39.13 29.19
CA PHE A 680 4.45 -39.06 29.98
C PHE A 680 3.42 -40.09 29.52
N ASP A 681 2.58 -40.59 30.44
CA ASP A 681 1.43 -41.41 30.05
C ASP A 681 0.34 -40.52 29.44
N ARG A 682 -0.40 -41.02 28.45
CA ARG A 682 -1.50 -40.27 27.84
C ARG A 682 -2.65 -40.01 28.79
N SER A 683 -2.75 -40.73 29.92
CA SER A 683 -3.67 -40.39 30.99
C SER A 683 -3.24 -39.17 31.81
N ASP A 684 -1.96 -38.80 31.75
CA ASP A 684 -1.36 -37.75 32.60
C ASP A 684 -1.19 -36.40 31.90
N PHE A 685 -1.54 -36.30 30.61
CA PHE A 685 -1.53 -35.02 29.91
C PHE A 685 -2.65 -34.89 28.87
N GLU A 686 -3.07 -33.64 28.65
CA GLU A 686 -4.00 -33.28 27.59
C GLU A 686 -3.47 -32.07 26.82
N TYR A 687 -3.42 -32.17 25.49
CA TYR A 687 -2.93 -31.11 24.62
C TYR A 687 -4.08 -30.14 24.27
N GLN A 688 -4.00 -28.89 24.73
CA GLN A 688 -5.11 -27.95 24.71
C GLN A 688 -5.11 -27.05 23.46
N GLU A 689 -3.98 -26.44 23.11
CA GLU A 689 -3.88 -25.50 22.00
C GLU A 689 -2.44 -25.49 21.43
N MET A 690 -2.32 -25.25 20.13
CA MET A 690 -1.05 -24.92 19.47
C MET A 690 -1.20 -23.65 18.65
N ASP A 691 -0.34 -22.65 18.90
CA ASP A 691 -0.22 -21.50 18.01
C ASP A 691 1.22 -21.34 17.52
N THR A 692 1.45 -21.81 16.29
CA THR A 692 2.69 -21.67 15.51
C THR A 692 3.93 -22.33 16.15
N ASP A 693 4.46 -21.75 17.20
CA ASP A 693 5.67 -22.14 17.95
C ASP A 693 5.41 -22.28 19.46
N SER A 694 4.15 -22.23 19.88
CA SER A 694 3.71 -22.44 21.27
C SER A 694 2.80 -23.66 21.40
N ALA A 695 2.93 -24.38 22.52
CA ALA A 695 2.17 -25.57 22.86
C ALA A 695 1.63 -25.45 24.29
N TYR A 696 0.31 -25.54 24.46
CA TYR A 696 -0.35 -25.53 25.76
C TYR A 696 -0.78 -26.96 26.11
N THR A 697 -0.25 -27.49 27.21
CA THR A 697 -0.50 -28.87 27.67
C THR A 697 -0.89 -28.82 29.14
N ALA A 698 -2.04 -29.44 29.46
CA ALA A 698 -2.46 -29.67 30.84
C ALA A 698 -1.83 -30.98 31.33
N PHE A 699 -1.45 -31.04 32.60
CA PHE A 699 -0.88 -32.23 33.23
C PHE A 699 -1.70 -32.62 34.47
N SER A 700 -1.68 -33.91 34.83
CA SER A 700 -2.38 -34.44 36.01
C SER A 700 -1.70 -34.12 37.35
N CYS A 701 -0.48 -33.55 37.34
CA CYS A 701 0.28 -33.20 38.54
C CYS A 701 0.95 -31.82 38.45
N ASP A 702 1.23 -31.21 39.61
CA ASP A 702 1.79 -29.86 39.73
C ASP A 702 3.24 -29.74 39.21
N ASN A 703 4.05 -30.80 39.36
CA ASN A 703 5.43 -30.84 38.87
C ASN A 703 5.62 -31.95 37.82
N PRO A 704 5.06 -31.81 36.60
CA PRO A 704 5.03 -32.88 35.60
C PRO A 704 6.40 -33.45 35.28
N PHE A 705 7.41 -32.59 35.07
CA PHE A 705 8.77 -33.00 34.75
C PHE A 705 9.56 -33.60 35.93
N GLN A 706 8.94 -33.78 37.10
CA GLN A 706 9.51 -34.47 38.27
C GLN A 706 8.65 -35.68 38.68
N ASP A 707 7.33 -35.51 38.69
CA ASP A 707 6.40 -36.44 39.32
C ASP A 707 5.69 -37.34 38.30
N CYS A 708 5.33 -36.81 37.12
CA CYS A 708 4.54 -37.52 36.11
C CYS A 708 5.39 -38.24 35.02
N ILE A 709 6.72 -38.20 35.12
CA ILE A 709 7.58 -38.94 34.18
C ILE A 709 7.48 -40.45 34.48
N LYS A 710 7.25 -41.24 33.43
CA LYS A 710 7.27 -42.72 33.46
C LYS A 710 8.49 -43.21 34.23
N SER A 711 8.26 -44.05 35.24
CA SER A 711 9.27 -44.43 36.23
C SER A 711 10.57 -44.96 35.61
N GLU A 712 10.44 -45.76 34.56
CA GLU A 712 11.48 -46.42 33.79
C GLU A 712 12.27 -45.47 32.87
N LEU A 713 11.76 -44.27 32.60
CA LEU A 713 12.40 -43.26 31.75
C LEU A 713 13.03 -42.11 32.53
N ARG A 714 12.95 -42.09 33.87
CA ARG A 714 13.43 -40.96 34.70
C ARG A 714 14.92 -40.67 34.51
N ASP A 715 15.76 -41.71 34.46
CA ASP A 715 17.20 -41.52 34.26
C ASP A 715 17.54 -41.12 32.83
N HIS A 716 16.81 -41.66 31.85
CA HIS A 716 16.91 -41.24 30.45
C HIS A 716 16.54 -39.74 30.30
N PHE A 717 15.45 -39.30 30.93
CA PHE A 717 15.04 -37.90 30.90
C PHE A 717 16.11 -36.98 31.50
N LYS A 718 16.70 -37.33 32.66
CA LYS A 718 17.77 -36.52 33.27
C LYS A 718 18.98 -36.33 32.34
N GLN A 719 19.33 -37.35 31.56
CA GLN A 719 20.46 -37.30 30.62
C GLN A 719 20.13 -36.49 29.36
N HIS A 720 18.86 -36.48 28.93
CA HIS A 720 18.44 -35.92 27.64
C HIS A 720 17.54 -34.67 27.73
N LYS A 721 17.18 -34.18 28.92
CA LYS A 721 16.25 -33.03 29.06
C LYS A 721 16.74 -31.78 28.34
N TYR A 722 18.05 -31.58 28.23
CA TYR A 722 18.64 -30.40 27.59
C TYR A 722 18.66 -30.46 26.06
N ASP A 723 18.24 -31.59 25.45
CA ASP A 723 17.96 -31.68 24.01
C ASP A 723 16.65 -30.94 23.65
N TRP A 724 15.81 -30.70 24.66
CA TRP A 724 14.49 -30.08 24.55
C TRP A 724 14.39 -28.75 25.29
N PHE A 725 15.01 -28.62 26.46
CA PHE A 725 14.85 -27.46 27.35
C PHE A 725 16.17 -26.74 27.63
N PRO A 726 16.14 -25.42 27.95
CA PRO A 726 17.31 -24.68 28.40
C PRO A 726 18.01 -25.32 29.59
N ARG A 727 19.34 -25.26 29.61
CA ARG A 727 20.12 -25.71 30.76
C ARG A 727 19.81 -24.87 31.99
N ASP A 728 19.49 -25.53 33.09
CA ASP A 728 18.98 -24.92 34.33
C ASP A 728 19.99 -24.90 35.48
N TYR A 729 21.17 -25.53 35.31
CA TYR A 729 22.22 -25.58 36.34
C TYR A 729 22.99 -24.26 36.52
N ASN A 730 22.88 -23.31 35.58
CA ASN A 730 23.56 -22.02 35.62
C ASN A 730 22.69 -20.92 34.99
N LYS A 731 22.52 -19.79 35.69
CA LYS A 731 21.65 -18.68 35.24
C LYS A 731 22.13 -18.00 33.95
N GLU A 732 23.42 -17.88 33.73
CA GLU A 732 23.98 -17.29 32.50
C GLU A 732 23.79 -18.22 31.31
N VAL A 733 24.04 -19.52 31.50
CA VAL A 733 23.81 -20.55 30.48
C VAL A 733 22.32 -20.64 30.15
N ALA A 734 21.45 -20.64 31.16
CA ALA A 734 20.00 -20.61 30.96
C ALA A 734 19.57 -19.40 30.13
N LYS A 735 20.13 -18.21 30.40
CA LYS A 735 19.82 -16.98 29.67
C LYS A 735 20.27 -17.06 28.20
N PHE A 736 21.40 -17.71 27.93
CA PHE A 736 21.86 -17.99 26.57
C PHE A 736 20.93 -19.00 25.88
N ASP A 737 20.64 -20.13 26.51
CA ASP A 737 19.84 -21.22 25.94
C ASP A 737 18.38 -20.84 25.68
N ARG A 738 17.82 -19.93 26.48
CA ARG A 738 16.48 -19.35 26.22
C ARG A 738 16.39 -18.61 24.87
N ARG A 739 17.52 -18.35 24.22
CA ARG A 739 17.64 -17.74 22.88
C ARG A 739 18.16 -18.72 21.83
N THR A 740 18.46 -19.96 22.21
CA THR A 740 18.95 -21.00 21.30
C THR A 740 17.78 -21.55 20.48
N PRO A 741 17.84 -21.49 19.14
CA PRO A 741 16.79 -22.02 18.28
C PRO A 741 16.56 -23.52 18.51
N GLY A 742 15.29 -23.92 18.56
CA GLY A 742 14.88 -25.33 18.66
C GLY A 742 14.69 -25.85 20.09
N LEU A 743 15.07 -25.10 21.13
CA LEU A 743 14.74 -25.40 22.52
C LEU A 743 13.38 -24.79 22.90
N PHE A 744 12.64 -25.51 23.73
CA PHE A 744 11.36 -25.11 24.31
C PHE A 744 11.60 -24.53 25.69
N LYS A 745 10.96 -23.40 25.99
CA LYS A 745 11.05 -22.76 27.30
C LYS A 745 9.65 -22.63 27.87
N ASP A 746 9.52 -22.77 29.18
CA ASP A 746 8.29 -22.38 29.85
C ASP A 746 8.13 -20.85 29.73
N GLU A 747 7.04 -20.45 29.07
CA GLU A 747 6.63 -19.05 28.92
C GLU A 747 5.52 -18.67 29.90
N TRP A 748 4.70 -19.62 30.33
CA TRP A 748 3.56 -19.39 31.19
C TRP A 748 3.06 -20.74 31.76
N SER A 749 2.81 -20.75 33.08
CA SER A 749 2.24 -21.87 33.82
C SER A 749 1.13 -21.38 34.76
N GLY A 750 0.05 -22.16 34.86
CA GLY A 750 -1.08 -21.94 35.76
C GLY A 750 -2.12 -23.05 35.64
N ASP A 751 -3.23 -22.92 36.36
CA ASP A 751 -4.09 -24.06 36.72
C ASP A 751 -5.37 -24.14 35.88
N ALA A 752 -5.67 -23.09 35.11
CA ALA A 752 -6.87 -23.03 34.29
C ALA A 752 -6.61 -22.43 32.90
N MET A 753 -7.32 -22.97 31.91
CA MET A 753 -7.35 -22.47 30.54
C MET A 753 -8.75 -22.65 29.95
N VAL A 754 -9.23 -21.61 29.25
CA VAL A 754 -10.42 -21.68 28.41
C VAL A 754 -10.01 -21.37 26.98
N SER A 755 -10.20 -22.31 26.05
CA SER A 755 -9.93 -22.15 24.62
C SER A 755 -11.22 -22.32 23.82
N TRP A 756 -11.51 -21.42 22.88
CA TRP A 756 -12.71 -21.50 22.04
C TRP A 756 -12.40 -21.91 20.61
N SER A 757 -11.51 -21.14 19.98
CA SER A 757 -11.12 -21.28 18.59
C SER A 757 -9.68 -20.84 18.46
N SER A 758 -9.03 -21.21 17.35
CA SER A 758 -7.62 -20.87 17.15
C SER A 758 -7.34 -19.39 17.40
N LYS A 759 -6.35 -19.12 18.27
CA LYS A 759 -5.94 -17.76 18.71
C LYS A 759 -6.97 -17.01 19.58
N ASN A 760 -7.91 -17.72 20.20
CA ASN A 760 -8.89 -17.17 21.14
C ASN A 760 -8.94 -18.03 22.40
N TYR A 761 -8.09 -17.71 23.37
CA TYR A 761 -7.94 -18.43 24.62
C TYR A 761 -7.52 -17.52 25.77
N ILE A 762 -7.79 -17.94 27.00
CA ILE A 762 -7.28 -17.33 28.22
C ILE A 762 -6.71 -18.40 29.14
N CYS A 763 -5.58 -18.10 29.77
CA CYS A 763 -4.95 -18.91 30.80
C CYS A 763 -4.83 -18.07 32.07
N TYR A 764 -5.15 -18.64 33.23
CA TYR A 764 -5.18 -17.90 34.50
C TYR A 764 -4.95 -18.82 35.70
N LEU A 765 -4.62 -18.21 36.83
CA LEU A 765 -4.68 -18.86 38.15
C LEU A 765 -6.00 -18.43 38.80
N PRO A 766 -6.90 -19.36 39.21
CA PRO A 766 -8.19 -19.02 39.80
C PRO A 766 -8.09 -18.14 41.05
N ASP A 767 -7.04 -18.33 41.86
CA ASP A 767 -6.86 -17.64 43.14
C ASP A 767 -5.99 -16.37 43.05
N GLU A 768 -5.38 -16.06 41.89
CA GLU A 768 -4.57 -14.85 41.70
C GLU A 768 -5.25 -13.84 40.77
N SER A 769 -5.43 -12.61 41.24
CA SER A 769 -6.09 -11.54 40.47
C SER A 769 -5.27 -11.00 39.30
N TYR A 770 -3.97 -11.25 39.23
CA TYR A 770 -3.06 -10.59 38.28
C TYR A 770 -2.32 -11.52 37.31
N LYS A 771 -2.39 -12.85 37.48
CA LYS A 771 -1.64 -13.79 36.64
C LYS A 771 -2.52 -14.38 35.54
N VAL A 772 -2.72 -13.58 34.48
CA VAL A 772 -3.54 -13.92 33.31
C VAL A 772 -2.73 -13.79 32.02
N LYS A 773 -2.89 -14.75 31.10
CA LYS A 773 -2.44 -14.66 29.70
C LYS A 773 -3.65 -14.79 28.79
N VAL A 774 -3.92 -13.77 28.00
CA VAL A 774 -5.06 -13.76 27.07
C VAL A 774 -4.59 -13.66 25.63
N SER A 775 -5.28 -14.35 24.74
CA SER A 775 -5.17 -14.21 23.30
C SER A 775 -6.58 -14.09 22.73
N ALA A 776 -6.88 -12.96 22.08
CA ALA A 776 -8.15 -12.70 21.41
C ALA A 776 -7.87 -12.05 20.06
N LYS A 777 -7.95 -12.82 18.98
CA LYS A 777 -7.57 -12.38 17.64
C LYS A 777 -8.51 -11.27 17.16
N GLY A 778 -7.93 -10.12 16.83
CA GLY A 778 -8.68 -8.98 16.30
C GLY A 778 -9.25 -8.04 17.37
N VAL A 779 -9.04 -8.32 18.65
CA VAL A 779 -9.40 -7.44 19.78
C VAL A 779 -8.11 -6.91 20.43
N GLN A 780 -8.08 -5.61 20.72
CA GLN A 780 -6.95 -4.98 21.38
C GLN A 780 -6.86 -5.38 22.86
N GLN A 781 -5.65 -5.65 23.33
CA GLN A 781 -5.35 -6.18 24.66
C GLN A 781 -4.37 -5.26 25.41
N GLY A 782 -4.40 -5.32 26.74
CA GLY A 782 -3.46 -4.67 27.65
C GLY A 782 -3.67 -3.16 27.83
N ARG A 783 -3.05 -2.60 28.88
CA ARG A 783 -3.15 -1.18 29.27
C ARG A 783 -4.60 -0.72 29.48
N GLY A 784 -5.42 -1.48 30.21
CA GLY A 784 -6.81 -1.11 30.50
C GLY A 784 -7.80 -1.37 29.36
N ARG A 785 -7.37 -1.95 28.23
CA ARG A 785 -8.23 -2.13 27.05
C ARG A 785 -8.98 -3.46 27.11
N ASN A 786 -10.30 -3.36 27.01
CA ASN A 786 -11.22 -4.50 26.96
C ASN A 786 -11.07 -5.47 28.16
N GLU A 787 -10.55 -5.00 29.30
CA GLU A 787 -10.36 -5.85 30.49
C GLU A 787 -11.69 -6.29 31.12
N ASP A 788 -12.76 -5.54 30.85
CA ASP A 788 -14.14 -5.85 31.21
C ASP A 788 -14.69 -7.11 30.51
N VAL A 789 -14.17 -7.43 29.32
CA VAL A 789 -14.58 -8.62 28.55
C VAL A 789 -13.47 -9.67 28.41
N LEU A 790 -12.19 -9.26 28.44
CA LEU A 790 -11.03 -10.13 28.31
C LEU A 790 -10.53 -10.62 29.67
N ASN A 791 -11.42 -11.25 30.43
CA ASN A 791 -11.14 -11.82 31.75
C ASN A 791 -11.71 -13.25 31.87
N PRO A 792 -11.28 -14.03 32.89
CA PRO A 792 -11.69 -15.42 33.04
C PRO A 792 -13.22 -15.61 33.06
N ASN A 793 -13.93 -14.80 33.84
CA ASN A 793 -15.39 -14.88 33.95
C ASN A 793 -16.08 -14.64 32.59
N GLY A 794 -15.62 -13.65 31.82
CA GLY A 794 -16.10 -13.43 30.46
C GLY A 794 -15.88 -14.66 29.58
N PHE A 795 -14.67 -15.24 29.64
CA PHE A 795 -14.33 -16.40 28.82
C PHE A 795 -15.14 -17.67 29.16
N GLU A 796 -15.30 -17.96 30.45
CA GLU A 796 -16.11 -19.08 30.96
C GLU A 796 -17.59 -18.92 30.61
N THR A 797 -18.14 -17.72 30.73
CA THR A 797 -19.55 -17.41 30.47
C THR A 797 -19.91 -17.67 29.01
N VAL A 798 -19.01 -17.41 28.05
CA VAL A 798 -19.25 -17.78 26.64
C VAL A 798 -19.39 -19.29 26.46
N VAL A 799 -18.58 -20.09 27.16
CA VAL A 799 -18.67 -21.56 27.06
C VAL A 799 -19.94 -22.06 27.73
N ARG A 800 -20.21 -21.57 28.95
CA ARG A 800 -21.35 -22.01 29.77
C ARG A 800 -22.70 -21.56 29.18
N ASP A 801 -22.80 -20.28 28.83
CA ASP A 801 -24.05 -19.61 28.52
C ASP A 801 -24.22 -19.34 27.01
N ARG A 802 -23.21 -19.67 26.19
CA ARG A 802 -23.21 -19.53 24.71
C ARG A 802 -23.47 -18.10 24.22
N ILE A 803 -22.96 -17.12 24.95
CA ILE A 803 -23.09 -15.69 24.64
C ILE A 803 -21.97 -15.19 23.72
N THR A 804 -22.14 -13.98 23.17
CA THR A 804 -21.09 -13.27 22.41
C THR A 804 -20.53 -12.13 23.25
N LEU A 805 -19.20 -12.07 23.40
CA LEU A 805 -18.50 -10.90 23.95
C LEU A 805 -18.16 -9.91 22.84
N GLN A 806 -18.24 -8.62 23.15
CA GLN A 806 -17.87 -7.54 22.23
C GLN A 806 -16.76 -6.70 22.85
N GLY A 807 -15.69 -6.49 22.08
CA GLY A 807 -14.58 -5.62 22.46
C GLY A 807 -14.51 -4.38 21.57
N THR A 808 -14.08 -3.25 22.14
CA THR A 808 -13.84 -2.01 21.42
C THR A 808 -12.36 -1.84 21.11
N ASN A 809 -12.02 -1.68 19.83
CA ASN A 809 -10.67 -1.33 19.40
C ASN A 809 -10.56 0.19 19.23
N LYS A 810 -9.55 0.80 19.86
CA LYS A 810 -9.24 2.23 19.74
C LYS A 810 -7.90 2.43 19.05
N GLY A 811 -7.85 3.31 18.06
CA GLY A 811 -6.60 3.59 17.36
C GLY A 811 -6.78 4.63 16.27
N PHE A 812 -5.65 4.99 15.66
CA PHE A 812 -5.61 5.92 14.55
C PHE A 812 -6.13 5.25 13.29
N ARG A 813 -6.98 5.94 12.55
CA ARG A 813 -7.46 5.53 11.23
C ARG A 813 -7.47 6.73 10.30
N LEU A 814 -7.13 6.46 9.04
CA LEU A 814 -7.30 7.37 7.91
C LEU A 814 -8.75 7.35 7.44
#